data_AF-A0A0L0BTW7-F1
#
_entry.id   AF-A0A0L0BTW7-F1
#
_cell.length_a   1.000
_cell.length_b   1.000
_cell.length_c   1.000
_cell.angle_alpha   90.00
_cell.angle_beta   90.00
_cell.angle_gamma   90.00
#
_symmetry.space_group_name_H-M   'P 1'
#
loop_
_entity.id
_entity.type
_entity.pdbx_description
1 polymer ?
#
loop_
_entity_poly.entity_id
_entity_poly.type
_entity_poly.pdbx_seq_one_letter_code
_entity_poly.pdbx_strand_id
1 'polypeptide(L)'
;MSLKTIEDVPLFNTSLRIMKFWSFLLQHNWRRYSCLIPYIMINTTQFLDIYFSTEPIDAVVRNAYIAVLFFNTILRAVLLCLNRFEYEKFMENIRLLYIELMESEDKSTRKMLHETTLASRFISKINLFMGTCSCIGFITYPIFATSRVLPFGMYVPGIEKYESPFYQIFFICQVIITPMGCCMYIPFTNLVVAFILFAILMCKVLQHKLRNLKDVSNEHAREVIVWCIKYQLELIRYVDTINNLTTHTFLVEFLAYGAMLCAMLFLLIIVETLAQMIIISIYIFMILSQSVIMYYFANELYDQSLLVANAAYDCNWFEFDVSTQKYLNLLILRSQKPCSVRRKATLNNMDMKSIEEVPMFISSLRIMKFWGFLLEHNWRRYASLIPYSLLTTTQFMEIYFSTEPVDAIIRNAYIAVLFFNSTLRGVVLCINRFGFEKFMENMRVLYIDLRKSEEKFISKKTHETTKTSILVAKINLIMGACSVMGFLIYPIFATTKALPYGIYIPGIDKYQRPFYELFFITQIILAPMGCCMYIPFTNLIVAFILFGILMCKVLQHKLTNLRNVSNEKAREVIVWCLKYQLELIKFVETMNNLTTHTYMIEFLAFGAMLCAMLFSLVIAETVAQMVIISIYMFMIFSQSVVLYYFANELYDQSLLVAIAAYECNWFDFDVGTQKILKLMILRAQKPCAILVGKVYPMNLELLQSLLNATYSYFTLLKRVYG
;
A
#
# COMPACT_ATOMS: atom_id res chain seq x y z
N MET A 1 0.85 39.45 -19.81
CA MET A 1 0.90 38.34 -20.78
C MET A 1 -0.51 37.77 -20.85
N SER A 2 -1.26 37.91 -21.94
CA SER A 2 -2.67 37.47 -21.97
C SER A 2 -2.73 35.94 -22.05
N LEU A 3 -3.06 35.27 -20.94
CA LEU A 3 -3.22 33.81 -20.83
C LEU A 3 -4.53 33.35 -21.51
N LYS A 4 -4.60 33.44 -22.84
CA LYS A 4 -5.83 33.18 -23.62
C LYS A 4 -6.17 31.69 -23.72
N THR A 5 -5.16 30.82 -23.61
CA THR A 5 -5.32 29.36 -23.75
C THR A 5 -4.62 28.61 -22.62
N ILE A 6 -5.00 27.35 -22.39
CA ILE A 6 -4.38 26.45 -21.39
C ILE A 6 -2.85 26.35 -21.60
N GLU A 7 -2.41 26.42 -22.85
CA GLU A 7 -1.00 26.33 -23.24
C GLU A 7 -0.15 27.50 -22.78
N ASP A 8 -0.77 28.64 -22.47
CA ASP A 8 -0.06 29.82 -22.04
C ASP A 8 0.34 29.73 -20.56
N VAL A 9 -0.28 28.82 -19.80
CA VAL A 9 -0.04 28.64 -18.35
C VAL A 9 1.40 28.15 -18.11
N PRO A 10 2.31 28.98 -17.57
CA PRO A 10 3.73 28.64 -17.50
C PRO A 10 4.05 27.49 -16.54
N LEU A 11 3.12 27.16 -15.63
CA LEU A 11 3.25 26.11 -14.63
C LEU A 11 3.51 24.73 -15.26
N PHE A 12 2.71 24.32 -16.25
CA PHE A 12 2.83 23.00 -16.90
C PHE A 12 3.09 23.08 -18.42
N ASN A 13 3.39 24.28 -18.94
CA ASN A 13 3.56 24.56 -20.37
C ASN A 13 4.52 23.57 -21.08
N THR A 14 5.70 23.35 -20.50
CA THR A 14 6.72 22.46 -21.08
C THR A 14 6.18 21.06 -21.34
N SER A 15 5.51 20.46 -20.35
CA SER A 15 4.93 19.13 -20.46
C SER A 15 3.72 19.11 -21.40
N LEU A 16 2.89 20.15 -21.35
CA LEU A 16 1.68 20.24 -22.15
C LEU A 16 1.97 20.40 -23.64
N ARG A 17 3.01 21.15 -24.02
CA ARG A 17 3.45 21.24 -25.43
C ARG A 17 3.85 19.89 -26.02
N ILE A 18 4.55 19.06 -25.24
CA ILE A 18 4.95 17.71 -25.66
C ILE A 18 3.71 16.82 -25.81
N MET A 19 2.79 16.87 -24.85
CA MET A 19 1.54 16.11 -24.90
C MET A 19 0.61 16.54 -26.05
N LYS A 20 0.58 17.83 -26.37
CA LYS A 20 -0.13 18.38 -27.53
C LYS A 20 0.50 17.97 -28.85
N PHE A 21 1.82 18.02 -28.96
CA PHE A 21 2.53 17.61 -30.19
C PHE A 21 2.17 16.18 -30.60
N TRP A 22 2.16 15.27 -29.62
CA TRP A 22 1.78 13.86 -29.80
C TRP A 22 0.28 13.60 -29.78
N SER A 23 -0.55 14.64 -29.64
CA SER A 23 -2.01 14.54 -29.69
C SER A 23 -2.61 13.67 -28.56
N PHE A 24 -1.94 13.63 -27.40
CA PHE A 24 -2.48 13.00 -26.19
C PHE A 24 -3.45 13.92 -25.44
N LEU A 25 -3.23 15.24 -25.51
CA LEU A 25 -4.07 16.28 -24.93
C LEU A 25 -4.27 17.43 -25.94
N LEU A 26 -5.40 18.15 -25.87
CA LEU A 26 -5.81 19.34 -26.63
C LEU A 26 -6.06 19.15 -28.14
N GLN A 27 -5.23 18.38 -28.84
CA GLN A 27 -5.39 18.12 -30.28
C GLN A 27 -5.64 16.64 -30.55
N HIS A 28 -6.46 16.34 -31.57
CA HIS A 28 -6.93 14.98 -31.89
C HIS A 28 -6.66 14.64 -33.35
N ASN A 29 -5.46 14.15 -33.61
CA ASN A 29 -4.95 13.85 -34.94
C ASN A 29 -4.33 12.45 -34.96
N TRP A 30 -3.98 12.00 -36.17
CA TRP A 30 -3.30 10.71 -36.42
C TRP A 30 -1.97 10.55 -35.66
N ARG A 31 -1.34 11.64 -35.21
CA ARG A 31 -0.04 11.66 -34.51
C ARG A 31 -0.01 10.78 -33.26
N ARG A 32 -1.13 10.67 -32.53
CA ARG A 32 -1.21 9.80 -31.33
C ARG A 32 -1.03 8.33 -31.69
N TYR A 33 -1.61 7.92 -32.82
CA TYR A 33 -1.51 6.54 -33.32
C TYR A 33 -0.13 6.27 -33.90
N SER A 34 0.48 7.27 -34.55
CA SER A 34 1.87 7.19 -35.01
C SER A 34 2.88 6.95 -33.88
N CYS A 35 2.55 7.34 -32.64
CA CYS A 35 3.39 7.12 -31.46
C CYS A 35 3.03 5.82 -30.72
N LEU A 36 1.73 5.55 -30.53
CA LEU A 36 1.25 4.38 -29.79
C LEU A 36 1.43 3.05 -30.54
N ILE A 37 1.16 3.01 -31.85
CA ILE A 37 1.19 1.75 -32.61
C ILE A 37 2.60 1.12 -32.62
N PRO A 38 3.69 1.86 -32.90
CA PRO A 38 5.04 1.29 -32.82
C PRO A 38 5.40 0.80 -31.41
N TYR A 39 4.94 1.52 -30.37
CA TYR A 39 5.15 1.14 -28.97
C TYR A 39 4.40 -0.15 -28.58
N ILE A 40 3.14 -0.29 -29.03
CA ILE A 40 2.37 -1.52 -28.82
C ILE A 40 3.00 -2.67 -29.58
N MET A 41 3.40 -2.45 -30.84
CA MET A 41 4.04 -3.47 -31.67
C MET A 41 5.34 -3.99 -31.04
N ILE A 42 6.26 -3.10 -30.62
CA ILE A 42 7.50 -3.52 -29.98
C ILE A 42 7.24 -4.26 -28.67
N ASN A 43 6.27 -3.80 -27.87
CA ASN A 43 5.91 -4.45 -26.61
C ASN A 43 5.32 -5.84 -26.82
N THR A 44 4.48 -6.03 -27.85
CA THR A 44 3.98 -7.36 -28.24
C THR A 44 5.12 -8.27 -28.69
N THR A 45 6.02 -7.79 -29.55
CA THR A 45 7.18 -8.58 -30.00
C THR A 45 8.15 -8.92 -28.86
N GLN A 46 8.22 -8.09 -27.81
CA GLN A 46 8.98 -8.38 -26.59
C GLN A 46 8.35 -9.49 -25.76
N PHE A 47 7.03 -9.47 -25.57
CA PHE A 47 6.34 -10.56 -24.87
C PHE A 47 6.47 -11.89 -25.62
N LEU A 48 6.43 -11.86 -26.95
CA LEU A 48 6.70 -13.04 -27.78
C LEU A 48 8.17 -13.49 -27.66
N ASP A 49 9.12 -12.55 -27.63
CA ASP A 49 10.55 -12.87 -27.43
C ASP A 49 10.75 -13.56 -26.09
N ILE A 50 10.13 -13.06 -25.01
CA ILE A 50 10.19 -13.69 -23.68
C ILE A 50 9.59 -15.10 -23.71
N TYR A 51 8.46 -15.30 -24.40
CA TYR A 51 7.76 -16.59 -24.45
C TYR A 51 8.51 -17.65 -25.26
N PHE A 52 9.09 -17.26 -26.39
CA PHE A 52 9.83 -18.16 -27.29
C PHE A 52 11.35 -18.13 -27.08
N SER A 53 11.83 -17.39 -26.07
CA SER A 53 13.26 -17.25 -25.83
C SER A 53 13.89 -18.58 -25.48
N THR A 54 14.95 -18.93 -26.20
CA THR A 54 15.93 -19.96 -25.81
C THR A 54 17.18 -19.33 -25.20
N GLU A 55 17.20 -18.00 -25.04
CA GLU A 55 18.32 -17.27 -24.43
C GLU A 55 18.39 -17.54 -22.91
N PRO A 56 19.59 -17.42 -22.30
CA PRO A 56 19.76 -17.62 -20.86
C PRO A 56 18.88 -16.68 -20.01
N ILE A 57 18.67 -17.07 -18.75
CA ILE A 57 17.72 -16.41 -17.83
C ILE A 57 18.04 -14.91 -17.66
N ASP A 58 19.31 -14.49 -17.70
CA ASP A 58 19.71 -13.08 -17.62
C ASP A 58 19.15 -12.24 -18.79
N ALA A 59 19.10 -12.82 -19.99
CA ALA A 59 18.54 -12.18 -21.17
C ALA A 59 17.01 -12.11 -21.10
N VAL A 60 16.37 -13.16 -20.59
CA VAL A 60 14.92 -13.19 -20.34
C VAL A 60 14.52 -12.14 -19.31
N VAL A 61 15.27 -12.03 -18.19
CA VAL A 61 15.03 -11.02 -17.16
C VAL A 61 15.22 -9.60 -17.71
N ARG A 62 16.26 -9.38 -18.54
CA ARG A 62 16.50 -8.11 -19.21
C ARG A 62 15.33 -7.71 -20.12
N ASN A 63 14.84 -8.64 -20.94
CA ASN A 63 13.70 -8.36 -21.82
C ASN A 63 12.39 -8.21 -21.04
N ALA A 64 12.21 -8.92 -19.93
CA ALA A 64 11.02 -8.86 -19.08
C ALA A 64 10.83 -7.49 -18.41
N TYR A 65 11.87 -6.89 -17.82
CA TYR A 65 11.70 -5.57 -17.19
C TYR A 65 11.41 -4.48 -18.24
N ILE A 66 12.05 -4.57 -19.41
CA ILE A 66 11.82 -3.64 -20.52
C ILE A 66 10.38 -3.80 -21.01
N ALA A 67 9.88 -5.04 -21.15
CA ALA A 67 8.49 -5.28 -21.51
C ALA A 67 7.50 -4.66 -20.51
N VAL A 68 7.75 -4.76 -19.20
CA VAL A 68 6.92 -4.12 -18.16
C VAL A 68 6.97 -2.59 -18.27
N LEU A 69 8.14 -2.01 -18.56
CA LEU A 69 8.34 -0.57 -18.75
C LEU A 69 7.55 -0.05 -19.95
N PHE A 70 7.65 -0.74 -21.09
CA PHE A 70 6.90 -0.41 -22.31
C PHE A 70 5.40 -0.54 -22.07
N PHE A 71 4.96 -1.61 -21.41
CA PHE A 71 3.56 -1.83 -21.04
C PHE A 71 3.02 -0.71 -20.14
N ASN A 72 3.77 -0.31 -19.11
CA ASN A 72 3.38 0.80 -18.20
C ASN A 72 3.28 2.14 -18.96
N THR A 73 4.22 2.41 -19.88
CA THR A 73 4.19 3.62 -20.72
C THR A 73 2.96 3.66 -21.61
N ILE A 74 2.62 2.54 -22.26
CA ILE A 74 1.43 2.40 -23.10
C ILE A 74 0.17 2.58 -22.25
N LEU A 75 0.07 1.88 -21.13
CA LEU A 75 -1.09 1.93 -20.25
C LEU A 75 -1.37 3.36 -19.77
N ARG A 76 -0.34 4.12 -19.40
CA ARG A 76 -0.48 5.54 -19.03
C ARG A 76 -1.01 6.38 -20.17
N ALA A 77 -0.43 6.25 -21.35
CA ALA A 77 -0.86 7.01 -22.51
C ALA A 77 -2.32 6.69 -22.87
N VAL A 78 -2.73 5.42 -22.74
CA VAL A 78 -4.12 4.98 -22.92
C VAL A 78 -5.04 5.54 -21.83
N LEU A 79 -4.69 5.42 -20.56
CA LEU A 79 -5.48 5.95 -19.44
C LEU A 79 -5.64 7.48 -19.52
N LEU A 80 -4.58 8.20 -19.92
CA LEU A 80 -4.62 9.63 -20.19
C LEU A 80 -5.58 9.95 -21.33
N CYS A 81 -5.54 9.18 -22.42
CA CYS A 81 -6.45 9.35 -23.56
C CYS A 81 -7.92 9.06 -23.18
N LEU A 82 -8.16 8.07 -22.32
CA LEU A 82 -9.51 7.73 -21.84
C LEU A 82 -10.09 8.83 -20.96
N ASN A 83 -9.28 9.36 -20.03
CA ASN A 83 -9.71 10.40 -19.08
C ASN A 83 -9.42 11.82 -19.56
N ARG A 84 -9.11 12.01 -20.86
CA ARG A 84 -8.60 13.27 -21.42
C ARG A 84 -9.49 14.48 -21.10
N PHE A 85 -10.80 14.31 -21.18
CA PHE A 85 -11.76 15.39 -21.01
C PHE A 85 -11.70 15.94 -19.58
N GLU A 86 -11.57 15.04 -18.60
CA GLU A 86 -11.42 15.42 -17.20
C GLU A 86 -10.06 16.10 -16.94
N TYR A 87 -8.98 15.65 -17.60
CA TYR A 87 -7.69 16.33 -17.53
C TYR A 87 -7.71 17.73 -18.16
N GLU A 88 -8.30 17.89 -19.34
CA GLU A 88 -8.43 19.19 -20.03
C GLU A 88 -9.30 20.16 -19.23
N LYS A 89 -10.45 19.68 -18.71
CA LYS A 89 -11.31 20.46 -17.82
C LYS A 89 -10.59 20.87 -16.54
N PHE A 90 -9.82 19.96 -15.95
CA PHE A 90 -9.04 20.25 -14.76
C PHE A 90 -7.93 21.28 -15.01
N MET A 91 -7.24 21.18 -16.15
CA MET A 91 -6.24 22.17 -16.55
C MET A 91 -6.84 23.54 -16.87
N GLU A 92 -8.06 23.58 -17.42
CA GLU A 92 -8.79 24.83 -17.61
C GLU A 92 -9.17 25.49 -16.28
N ASN A 93 -9.59 24.70 -15.28
CA ASN A 93 -9.81 25.21 -13.93
C ASN A 93 -8.51 25.76 -13.31
N ILE A 94 -7.36 25.10 -13.51
CA ILE A 94 -6.06 25.63 -13.08
C ILE A 94 -5.75 26.94 -13.79
N ARG A 95 -6.03 27.06 -15.10
CA ARG A 95 -5.81 28.31 -15.86
C ARG A 95 -6.56 29.48 -15.25
N LEU A 96 -7.84 29.29 -14.92
CA LEU A 96 -8.67 30.33 -14.30
C LEU A 96 -8.13 30.74 -12.93
N LEU A 97 -7.82 29.77 -12.05
CA LEU A 97 -7.21 30.04 -10.74
C LEU A 97 -5.83 30.70 -10.87
N TYR A 98 -5.04 30.32 -11.87
CA TYR A 98 -3.73 30.92 -12.12
C TYR A 98 -3.85 32.39 -12.52
N ILE A 99 -4.83 32.73 -13.38
CA ILE A 99 -5.11 34.11 -13.77
C ILE A 99 -5.55 34.93 -12.55
N GLU A 100 -6.47 34.41 -11.74
CA GLU A 100 -6.93 35.08 -10.51
C GLU A 100 -5.75 35.40 -9.56
N LEU A 101 -4.84 34.44 -9.34
CA LEU A 101 -3.66 34.65 -8.50
C LEU A 101 -2.63 35.60 -9.14
N MET A 102 -2.54 35.64 -10.46
CA MET A 102 -1.63 36.53 -11.20
C MET A 102 -2.12 37.98 -11.17
N GLU A 103 -3.45 38.19 -11.25
CA GLU A 103 -4.11 39.50 -11.23
C GLU A 103 -4.36 40.02 -9.81
N SER A 104 -4.14 39.19 -8.78
CA SER A 104 -4.20 39.57 -7.38
C SER A 104 -3.40 40.85 -7.09
N GLU A 105 -4.02 41.79 -6.36
CA GLU A 105 -3.40 43.05 -5.95
C GLU A 105 -2.22 42.81 -4.98
N ASP A 106 -2.25 41.71 -4.24
CA ASP A 106 -1.23 41.34 -3.27
C ASP A 106 0.08 40.89 -3.95
N LYS A 107 1.14 41.69 -3.74
CA LYS A 107 2.51 41.41 -4.24
C LYS A 107 3.06 40.08 -3.70
N SER A 108 2.73 39.70 -2.47
CA SER A 108 3.22 38.46 -1.85
C SER A 108 2.62 37.22 -2.55
N THR A 109 1.31 37.23 -2.79
CA THR A 109 0.62 36.21 -3.58
C THR A 109 1.24 36.04 -4.98
N ARG A 110 1.51 37.14 -5.69
CA ARG A 110 2.18 37.08 -7.00
C ARG A 110 3.61 36.53 -6.93
N LYS A 111 4.35 36.87 -5.86
CA LYS A 111 5.70 36.33 -5.64
C LYS A 111 5.66 34.81 -5.41
N MET A 112 4.75 34.31 -4.57
CA MET A 112 4.57 32.87 -4.32
C MET A 112 4.19 32.10 -5.60
N LEU A 113 3.32 32.69 -6.43
CA LEU A 113 2.96 32.14 -7.74
C LEU A 113 4.18 32.05 -8.67
N HIS A 114 5.01 33.10 -8.70
CA HIS A 114 6.22 33.14 -9.52
C HIS A 114 7.24 32.09 -9.08
N GLU A 115 7.51 31.96 -7.78
CA GLU A 115 8.43 30.97 -7.21
C GLU A 115 7.96 29.53 -7.51
N THR A 116 6.67 29.25 -7.33
CA THR A 116 6.07 27.93 -7.62
C THR A 116 6.19 27.60 -9.11
N THR A 117 5.96 28.59 -9.98
CA THR A 117 6.09 28.46 -11.42
C THR A 117 7.54 28.16 -11.83
N LEU A 118 8.52 28.86 -11.24
CA LEU A 118 9.95 28.61 -11.48
C LEU A 118 10.35 27.20 -11.04
N ALA A 119 9.93 26.77 -9.84
CA ALA A 119 10.20 25.43 -9.33
C ALA A 119 9.63 24.35 -10.25
N SER A 120 8.38 24.47 -10.67
CA SER A 120 7.73 23.50 -11.57
C SER A 120 8.45 23.40 -12.93
N ARG A 121 8.84 24.54 -13.51
CA ARG A 121 9.60 24.58 -14.78
C ARG A 121 10.99 23.98 -14.64
N PHE A 122 11.66 24.23 -13.51
CA PHE A 122 12.97 23.68 -13.23
C PHE A 122 12.94 22.15 -13.12
N ILE A 123 12.00 21.61 -12.32
CA ILE A 123 11.77 20.17 -12.17
C ILE A 123 11.46 19.52 -13.52
N SER A 124 10.56 20.14 -14.31
CA SER A 124 10.19 19.62 -15.63
C SER A 124 11.39 19.52 -16.58
N LYS A 125 12.25 20.55 -16.61
CA LYS A 125 13.47 20.56 -17.44
C LYS A 125 14.49 19.51 -16.98
N ILE A 126 14.72 19.38 -15.68
CA ILE A 126 15.64 18.37 -15.13
C ILE A 126 15.16 16.95 -15.44
N ASN A 127 13.88 16.67 -15.24
CA ASN A 127 13.33 15.35 -15.53
C ASN A 127 13.42 15.01 -17.03
N LEU A 128 13.17 15.98 -17.92
CA LEU A 128 13.35 15.79 -19.36
C LEU A 128 14.83 15.60 -19.75
N PHE A 129 15.74 16.32 -19.12
CA PHE A 129 17.19 16.15 -19.32
C PHE A 129 17.64 14.74 -18.91
N MET A 130 17.27 14.29 -17.70
CA MET A 130 17.57 12.92 -17.24
C MET A 130 17.00 11.86 -18.18
N GLY A 131 15.75 12.04 -18.64
CA GLY A 131 15.14 11.15 -19.63
C GLY A 131 15.90 11.10 -20.95
N THR A 132 16.39 12.24 -21.41
CA THR A 132 17.20 12.31 -22.64
C THR A 132 18.52 11.57 -22.46
N CYS A 133 19.19 11.72 -21.32
CA CYS A 133 20.41 10.96 -21.00
C CYS A 133 20.15 9.45 -20.97
N SER A 134 19.04 9.00 -20.39
CA SER A 134 18.65 7.58 -20.41
C SER A 134 18.37 7.09 -21.84
N CYS A 135 17.63 7.87 -22.62
CA CYS A 135 17.31 7.57 -24.01
C CYS A 135 18.61 7.44 -24.86
N ILE A 136 19.59 8.34 -24.68
CA ILE A 136 20.92 8.25 -25.33
C ILE A 136 21.66 6.98 -24.89
N GLY A 137 21.65 6.67 -23.60
CA GLY A 137 22.31 5.47 -23.07
C GLY A 137 21.81 4.17 -23.71
N PHE A 138 20.49 3.98 -23.80
CA PHE A 138 19.90 2.79 -24.44
C PHE A 138 20.22 2.71 -25.94
N ILE A 139 20.28 3.85 -26.64
CA ILE A 139 20.59 3.90 -28.08
C ILE A 139 22.06 3.58 -28.37
N THR A 140 22.99 4.07 -27.55
CA THR A 140 24.42 3.96 -27.83
C THR A 140 25.03 2.66 -27.34
N TYR A 141 24.44 1.99 -26.35
CA TYR A 141 24.97 0.75 -25.79
C TYR A 141 25.29 -0.33 -26.84
N PRO A 142 24.40 -0.65 -27.79
CA PRO A 142 24.68 -1.68 -28.79
C PRO A 142 25.89 -1.41 -29.68
N ILE A 143 26.31 -0.14 -29.82
CA ILE A 143 27.48 0.25 -30.61
C ILE A 143 28.78 -0.20 -29.92
N PHE A 144 28.76 -0.30 -28.60
CA PHE A 144 29.90 -0.72 -27.78
C PHE A 144 29.89 -2.21 -27.43
N ALA A 145 28.89 -2.96 -27.90
CA ALA A 145 28.81 -4.40 -27.71
C ALA A 145 29.75 -5.15 -28.66
N THR A 146 30.34 -6.26 -28.20
CA THR A 146 31.24 -7.11 -28.99
C THR A 146 30.51 -7.94 -30.05
N SER A 147 29.19 -8.11 -29.89
CA SER A 147 28.30 -8.80 -30.82
C SER A 147 27.14 -7.89 -31.25
N ARG A 148 26.42 -8.26 -32.32
CA ARG A 148 25.19 -7.55 -32.71
C ARG A 148 24.15 -7.70 -31.61
N VAL A 149 23.73 -6.58 -31.04
CA VAL A 149 22.72 -6.51 -29.98
C VAL A 149 21.70 -5.44 -30.35
N LEU A 150 20.43 -5.63 -30.03
CA LEU A 150 19.41 -4.58 -30.20
C LEU A 150 19.22 -3.83 -28.88
N PRO A 151 18.89 -2.52 -28.91
CA PRO A 151 18.56 -1.74 -27.70
C PRO A 151 17.52 -2.42 -26.81
N PHE A 152 16.53 -3.06 -27.43
CA PHE A 152 15.50 -3.84 -26.77
C PHE A 152 15.29 -5.18 -27.49
N GLY A 153 15.06 -6.25 -26.73
CA GLY A 153 14.71 -7.57 -27.29
C GLY A 153 13.43 -7.51 -28.12
N MET A 154 13.34 -8.37 -29.14
CA MET A 154 12.15 -8.50 -29.98
C MET A 154 12.17 -9.82 -30.74
N TYR A 155 10.99 -10.40 -30.96
CA TYR A 155 10.80 -11.59 -31.75
C TYR A 155 9.76 -11.37 -32.85
N VAL A 156 10.12 -11.72 -34.07
CA VAL A 156 9.23 -11.72 -35.23
C VAL A 156 9.26 -13.11 -35.86
N PRO A 157 8.13 -13.82 -35.95
CA PRO A 157 8.09 -15.16 -36.52
C PRO A 157 8.67 -15.20 -37.94
N GLY A 158 9.61 -16.12 -38.18
CA GLY A 158 10.22 -16.34 -39.50
C GLY A 158 11.29 -15.32 -39.91
N ILE A 159 11.73 -14.43 -39.02
CA ILE A 159 12.81 -13.46 -39.30
C ILE A 159 13.94 -13.60 -38.28
N GLU A 160 15.17 -13.78 -38.74
CA GLU A 160 16.35 -13.78 -37.86
C GLU A 160 16.77 -12.34 -37.49
N LYS A 161 16.56 -11.98 -36.21
CA LYS A 161 16.72 -10.59 -35.69
C LYS A 161 18.14 -10.01 -35.79
N TYR A 162 19.17 -10.85 -35.93
CA TYR A 162 20.57 -10.44 -36.03
C TYR A 162 21.16 -10.50 -37.45
N GLU A 163 20.40 -11.01 -38.43
CA GLU A 163 20.83 -11.13 -39.83
C GLU A 163 20.73 -9.77 -40.56
N SER A 164 21.62 -9.54 -41.53
CA SER A 164 21.57 -8.34 -42.38
C SER A 164 20.61 -8.59 -43.57
N PRO A 165 19.68 -7.68 -43.90
CA PRO A 165 19.57 -6.27 -43.46
C PRO A 165 18.62 -6.02 -42.27
N PHE A 166 17.99 -7.06 -41.72
CA PHE A 166 16.94 -6.94 -40.69
C PHE A 166 17.45 -6.28 -39.41
N TYR A 167 18.67 -6.61 -38.99
CA TYR A 167 19.32 -5.98 -37.83
C TYR A 167 19.37 -4.44 -37.96
N GLN A 168 19.82 -3.92 -39.11
CA GLN A 168 19.93 -2.48 -39.34
C GLN A 168 18.56 -1.80 -39.35
N ILE A 169 17.56 -2.46 -39.94
CA ILE A 169 16.18 -1.96 -39.97
C ILE A 169 15.62 -1.86 -38.55
N PHE A 170 15.70 -2.94 -37.77
CA PHE A 170 15.18 -2.96 -36.40
C PHE A 170 15.94 -2.01 -35.48
N PHE A 171 17.25 -1.90 -35.63
CA PHE A 171 18.05 -0.93 -34.89
C PHE A 171 17.58 0.51 -35.15
N ILE A 172 17.44 0.91 -36.42
CA ILE A 172 16.97 2.25 -36.78
C ILE A 172 15.55 2.50 -36.24
N CYS A 173 14.65 1.51 -36.36
CA CYS A 173 13.30 1.62 -35.79
C CYS A 173 13.33 1.86 -34.27
N GLN A 174 14.14 1.10 -33.53
CA GLN A 174 14.25 1.25 -32.08
C GLN A 174 14.87 2.58 -31.66
N VAL A 175 15.84 3.11 -32.43
CA VAL A 175 16.42 4.45 -32.21
C VAL A 175 15.35 5.54 -32.34
N ILE A 176 14.44 5.42 -33.31
CA ILE A 176 13.33 6.36 -33.50
C ILE A 176 12.27 6.24 -32.40
N ILE A 177 11.96 5.02 -31.98
CA ILE A 177 10.92 4.74 -30.96
C ILE A 177 11.37 5.20 -29.57
N THR A 178 12.64 5.02 -29.20
CA THR A 178 13.13 5.28 -27.82
C THR A 178 12.77 6.67 -27.28
N PRO A 179 13.04 7.79 -27.99
CA PRO A 179 12.64 9.12 -27.53
C PRO A 179 11.12 9.32 -27.39
N MET A 180 10.31 8.62 -28.19
CA MET A 180 8.86 8.73 -28.14
C MET A 180 8.30 8.24 -26.78
N GLY A 181 8.87 7.19 -26.20
CA GLY A 181 8.48 6.73 -24.86
C GLY A 181 8.86 7.68 -23.75
N CYS A 182 10.08 8.24 -23.81
CA CYS A 182 10.51 9.32 -22.92
C CYS A 182 9.48 10.48 -22.95
N CYS A 183 8.97 10.84 -24.14
CA CYS A 183 7.95 11.87 -24.32
C CYS A 183 6.51 11.47 -23.89
N MET A 184 6.18 10.18 -23.78
CA MET A 184 4.88 9.75 -23.25
C MET A 184 4.87 9.72 -21.72
N TYR A 185 5.95 9.24 -21.13
CA TYR A 185 6.02 8.94 -19.70
C TYR A 185 6.38 10.18 -18.84
N ILE A 186 7.44 10.91 -19.20
CA ILE A 186 7.99 12.00 -18.36
C ILE A 186 7.07 13.23 -18.28
N PRO A 187 6.45 13.71 -19.39
CA PRO A 187 5.57 14.87 -19.31
C PRO A 187 4.32 14.60 -18.47
N PHE A 188 3.85 13.35 -18.41
CA PHE A 188 2.73 12.97 -17.55
C PHE A 188 3.09 13.12 -16.06
N THR A 189 4.21 12.55 -15.63
CA THR A 189 4.64 12.65 -14.22
C THR A 189 4.92 14.09 -13.83
N ASN A 190 5.55 14.87 -14.71
CA ASN A 190 5.76 16.31 -14.51
C ASN A 190 4.46 17.10 -14.37
N LEU A 191 3.42 16.75 -15.14
CA LEU A 191 2.11 17.40 -15.07
C LEU A 191 1.42 17.13 -13.73
N VAL A 192 1.54 15.92 -13.19
CA VAL A 192 1.02 15.62 -11.84
C VAL A 192 1.79 16.38 -10.75
N VAL A 193 3.12 16.47 -10.83
CA VAL A 193 3.92 17.28 -9.89
C VAL A 193 3.51 18.75 -9.95
N ALA A 194 3.26 19.30 -11.15
CA ALA A 194 2.75 20.66 -11.33
C ALA A 194 1.40 20.87 -10.64
N PHE A 195 0.50 19.87 -10.71
CA PHE A 195 -0.80 19.93 -10.04
C PHE A 195 -0.68 19.96 -8.51
N ILE A 196 0.22 19.16 -7.94
CA ILE A 196 0.48 19.11 -6.50
C ILE A 196 1.13 20.42 -6.03
N LEU A 197 2.10 20.94 -6.78
CA LEU A 197 2.73 22.24 -6.50
C LEU A 197 1.71 23.38 -6.49
N PHE A 198 0.74 23.35 -7.40
CA PHE A 198 -0.35 24.33 -7.40
C PHE A 198 -1.26 24.19 -6.17
N ALA A 199 -1.58 22.96 -5.73
CA ALA A 199 -2.30 22.76 -4.47
C ALA A 199 -1.51 23.32 -3.26
N ILE A 200 -0.19 23.12 -3.23
CA ILE A 200 0.69 23.69 -2.19
C ILE A 200 0.61 25.21 -2.21
N LEU A 201 0.67 25.83 -3.40
CA LEU A 201 0.51 27.27 -3.55
C LEU A 201 -0.84 27.75 -3.01
N MET A 202 -1.94 27.05 -3.32
CA MET A 202 -3.26 27.37 -2.78
C MET A 202 -3.27 27.33 -1.24
N CYS A 203 -2.64 26.33 -0.61
CA CYS A 203 -2.48 26.29 0.85
C CYS A 203 -1.71 27.51 1.37
N LYS A 204 -0.59 27.88 0.71
CA LYS A 204 0.25 29.02 1.13
C LYS A 204 -0.46 30.37 0.97
N VAL A 205 -1.24 30.55 -0.10
CA VAL A 205 -2.08 31.76 -0.29
C VAL A 205 -3.12 31.87 0.82
N LEU A 206 -3.75 30.76 1.19
CA LEU A 206 -4.72 30.73 2.29
C LEU A 206 -4.06 31.09 3.63
N GLN A 207 -2.90 30.50 3.94
CA GLN A 207 -2.10 30.84 5.12
C GLN A 207 -1.71 32.32 5.14
N HIS A 208 -1.28 32.88 4.01
CA HIS A 208 -0.86 34.27 3.90
C HIS A 208 -2.02 35.24 4.18
N LYS A 209 -3.17 35.02 3.55
CA LYS A 209 -4.36 35.86 3.76
C LYS A 209 -4.85 35.80 5.20
N LEU A 210 -4.82 34.62 5.84
CA LEU A 210 -5.21 34.47 7.26
C LEU A 210 -4.25 35.19 8.20
N ARG A 211 -2.93 35.11 7.97
CA ARG A 211 -1.91 35.79 8.81
C ARG A 211 -1.95 37.31 8.70
N ASN A 212 -2.43 37.85 7.58
CA ASN A 212 -2.55 39.28 7.36
C ASN A 212 -3.84 39.89 7.94
N LEU A 213 -4.68 39.12 8.63
CA LEU A 213 -5.89 39.60 9.32
C LEU A 213 -5.57 40.30 10.65
N LYS A 214 -4.52 41.10 10.71
CA LYS A 214 -4.13 41.85 11.91
C LYS A 214 -4.61 43.29 11.79
N ASP A 215 -5.27 43.79 12.82
CA ASP A 215 -5.70 45.19 12.93
C ASP A 215 -6.66 45.65 11.82
N VAL A 216 -7.56 44.76 11.38
CA VAL A 216 -8.52 45.02 10.30
C VAL A 216 -9.95 45.14 10.84
N SER A 217 -10.80 45.94 10.20
CA SER A 217 -12.20 46.09 10.61
C SER A 217 -12.94 44.74 10.57
N ASN A 218 -13.89 44.54 11.49
CA ASN A 218 -14.65 43.28 11.61
C ASN A 218 -15.38 42.91 10.30
N GLU A 219 -15.88 43.90 9.56
CA GLU A 219 -16.57 43.68 8.28
C GLU A 219 -15.62 43.11 7.23
N HIS A 220 -14.43 43.71 7.07
CA HIS A 220 -13.44 43.23 6.13
C HIS A 220 -12.81 41.90 6.55
N ALA A 221 -12.58 41.69 7.86
CA ALA A 221 -12.13 40.40 8.39
C ALA A 221 -13.12 39.28 8.06
N ARG A 222 -14.43 39.55 8.19
CA ARG A 222 -15.48 38.60 7.84
C ARG A 222 -15.50 38.29 6.35
N GLU A 223 -15.39 39.29 5.48
CA GLU A 223 -15.31 39.10 4.02
C GLU A 223 -14.15 38.21 3.62
N VAL A 224 -12.96 38.48 4.16
CA VAL A 224 -11.75 37.70 3.88
C VAL A 224 -11.86 36.27 4.42
N ILE A 225 -12.41 36.06 5.63
CA ILE A 225 -12.62 34.71 6.18
C ILE A 225 -13.62 33.91 5.34
N VAL A 226 -14.71 34.54 4.88
CA VAL A 226 -15.68 33.88 3.99
C VAL A 226 -15.04 33.52 2.65
N TRP A 227 -14.20 34.41 2.09
CA TRP A 227 -13.40 34.11 0.90
C TRP A 227 -12.46 32.93 1.15
N CYS A 228 -11.74 32.92 2.28
CA CYS A 228 -10.84 31.84 2.69
C CYS A 228 -11.57 30.50 2.82
N ILE A 229 -12.80 30.47 3.35
CA ILE A 229 -13.62 29.25 3.42
C ILE A 229 -14.00 28.76 2.02
N LYS A 230 -14.47 29.65 1.14
CA LYS A 230 -14.81 29.30 -0.25
C LYS A 230 -13.60 28.75 -1.00
N TYR A 231 -12.45 29.41 -0.84
CA TYR A 231 -11.18 29.01 -1.43
C TYR A 231 -10.66 27.67 -0.86
N GLN A 232 -10.84 27.42 0.44
CA GLN A 232 -10.52 26.13 1.06
C GLN A 232 -11.42 24.99 0.51
N LEU A 233 -12.71 25.24 0.30
CA LEU A 233 -13.62 24.26 -0.32
C LEU A 233 -13.24 23.97 -1.78
N GLU A 234 -12.74 24.97 -2.50
CA GLU A 234 -12.19 24.79 -3.84
C GLU A 234 -10.89 23.99 -3.84
N LEU A 235 -9.96 24.27 -2.92
CA LEU A 235 -8.76 23.46 -2.71
C LEU A 235 -9.09 22.00 -2.42
N ILE A 236 -10.11 21.72 -1.60
CA ILE A 236 -10.52 20.34 -1.31
C ILE A 236 -11.02 19.65 -2.58
N ARG A 237 -11.92 20.30 -3.34
CA ARG A 237 -12.41 19.76 -4.63
C ARG A 237 -11.28 19.57 -5.63
N TYR A 238 -10.32 20.47 -5.64
CA TYR A 238 -9.12 20.40 -6.46
C TYR A 238 -8.28 19.16 -6.14
N VAL A 239 -7.97 18.93 -4.87
CA VAL A 239 -7.20 17.75 -4.42
C VAL A 239 -7.97 16.44 -4.63
N ASP A 240 -9.30 16.44 -4.43
CA ASP A 240 -10.14 15.28 -4.74
C ASP A 240 -10.15 14.95 -6.23
N THR A 241 -10.13 15.97 -7.11
CA THR A 241 -10.01 15.78 -8.56
C THR A 241 -8.64 15.20 -8.94
N ILE A 242 -7.55 15.69 -8.34
CA ILE A 242 -6.21 15.10 -8.51
C ILE A 242 -6.22 13.62 -8.13
N ASN A 243 -6.80 13.29 -6.97
CA ASN A 243 -6.88 11.91 -6.51
C ASN A 243 -7.67 11.03 -7.50
N ASN A 244 -8.82 11.48 -7.99
CA ASN A 244 -9.64 10.71 -8.93
C ASN A 244 -8.92 10.46 -10.26
N LEU A 245 -8.20 11.46 -10.77
CA LEU A 245 -7.46 11.36 -12.02
C LEU A 245 -6.21 10.47 -11.91
N THR A 246 -5.53 10.48 -10.77
CA THR A 246 -4.20 9.87 -10.64
C THR A 246 -4.16 8.55 -9.87
N THR A 247 -5.18 8.21 -9.07
CA THR A 247 -5.18 7.01 -8.19
C THR A 247 -4.94 5.71 -8.94
N HIS A 248 -5.64 5.47 -10.06
CA HIS A 248 -5.47 4.23 -10.82
C HIS A 248 -4.09 4.15 -11.47
N THR A 249 -3.61 5.26 -12.02
CA THR A 249 -2.28 5.34 -12.63
C THR A 249 -1.18 5.09 -11.61
N PHE A 250 -1.30 5.67 -10.41
CA PHE A 250 -0.34 5.48 -9.31
C PHE A 250 -0.37 4.08 -8.71
N LEU A 251 -1.53 3.42 -8.67
CA LEU A 251 -1.61 2.03 -8.21
C LEU A 251 -0.81 1.10 -9.13
N VAL A 252 -1.00 1.23 -10.44
CA VAL A 252 -0.26 0.41 -11.42
C VAL A 252 1.23 0.75 -11.39
N GLU A 253 1.57 2.03 -11.24
CA GLU A 253 2.94 2.51 -11.11
C GLU A 253 3.66 1.93 -9.89
N PHE A 254 3.00 1.91 -8.74
CA PHE A 254 3.55 1.35 -7.50
C PHE A 254 3.83 -0.15 -7.64
N LEU A 255 2.90 -0.91 -8.23
CA LEU A 255 3.07 -2.35 -8.47
C LEU A 255 4.19 -2.63 -9.47
N ALA A 256 4.28 -1.82 -10.54
CA ALA A 256 5.28 -1.99 -11.58
C ALA A 256 6.69 -1.58 -11.11
N TYR A 257 6.84 -0.51 -10.32
CA TYR A 257 8.17 -0.10 -9.80
C TYR A 257 8.76 -1.06 -8.80
N GLY A 258 7.95 -1.70 -7.95
CA GLY A 258 8.44 -2.74 -7.05
C GLY A 258 9.12 -3.87 -7.83
N ALA A 259 8.45 -4.38 -8.87
CA ALA A 259 9.00 -5.43 -9.72
C ALA A 259 10.20 -4.96 -10.57
N MET A 260 10.13 -3.75 -11.15
CA MET A 260 11.19 -3.20 -12.00
C MET A 260 12.47 -2.90 -11.22
N LEU A 261 12.36 -2.33 -10.00
CA LEU A 261 13.52 -2.00 -9.18
C LEU A 261 14.23 -3.27 -8.71
N CYS A 262 13.49 -4.31 -8.32
CA CYS A 262 14.07 -5.61 -7.99
C CYS A 262 14.80 -6.24 -9.19
N ALA A 263 14.20 -6.19 -10.39
CA ALA A 263 14.82 -6.71 -11.61
C ALA A 263 16.08 -5.90 -12.03
N MET A 264 16.10 -4.58 -11.85
CA MET A 264 17.24 -3.72 -12.21
C MET A 264 18.41 -3.86 -11.23
N LEU A 265 18.13 -4.01 -9.93
CA LEU A 265 19.16 -4.31 -8.95
C LEU A 265 19.78 -5.70 -9.19
N PHE A 266 18.96 -6.68 -9.58
CA PHE A 266 19.43 -8.00 -9.99
C PHE A 266 20.34 -7.95 -11.22
N LEU A 267 19.98 -7.14 -12.24
CA LEU A 267 20.83 -6.97 -13.43
C LEU A 267 22.15 -6.28 -13.13
N LEU A 268 22.20 -5.35 -12.17
CA LEU A 268 23.44 -4.71 -11.76
C LEU A 268 24.45 -5.70 -11.13
N ILE A 269 23.97 -6.85 -10.66
CA ILE A 269 24.81 -7.94 -10.11
C ILE A 269 25.34 -8.85 -11.22
N ILE A 270 24.58 -9.03 -12.30
CA ILE A 270 24.90 -9.99 -13.38
C ILE A 270 25.69 -9.36 -14.52
N VAL A 271 25.53 -8.06 -14.74
CA VAL A 271 26.14 -7.36 -15.85
C VAL A 271 27.66 -7.23 -15.67
N GLU A 272 28.40 -7.71 -16.65
CA GLU A 272 29.88 -7.66 -16.65
C GLU A 272 30.45 -6.41 -17.34
N THR A 273 29.66 -5.70 -18.15
CA THR A 273 30.15 -4.56 -18.95
C THR A 273 29.90 -3.20 -18.28
N LEU A 274 30.94 -2.35 -18.29
CA LEU A 274 30.87 -0.99 -17.71
C LEU A 274 29.77 -0.13 -18.34
N ALA A 275 29.57 -0.25 -19.66
CA ALA A 275 28.54 0.50 -20.39
C ALA A 275 27.13 0.16 -19.90
N GLN A 276 26.81 -1.13 -19.73
CA GLN A 276 25.50 -1.57 -19.22
C GLN A 276 25.31 -1.17 -17.75
N MET A 277 26.35 -1.27 -16.92
CA MET A 277 26.29 -0.82 -15.52
C MET A 277 25.94 0.66 -15.41
N ILE A 278 26.57 1.51 -16.23
CA ILE A 278 26.30 2.96 -16.27
C ILE A 278 24.84 3.23 -16.66
N ILE A 279 24.31 2.54 -17.67
CA ILE A 279 22.96 2.77 -18.17
C ILE A 279 21.90 2.34 -17.16
N ILE A 280 22.06 1.16 -16.58
CA ILE A 280 21.15 0.65 -15.55
C ILE A 280 21.17 1.59 -14.34
N SER A 281 22.35 2.09 -13.95
CA SER A 281 22.49 3.06 -12.85
C SER A 281 21.82 4.41 -13.13
N ILE A 282 22.01 4.97 -14.34
CA ILE A 282 21.34 6.20 -14.77
C ILE A 282 19.82 6.01 -14.77
N TYR A 283 19.34 4.85 -15.22
CA TYR A 283 17.92 4.55 -15.29
C TYR A 283 17.29 4.36 -13.90
N ILE A 284 17.97 3.64 -12.99
CA ILE A 284 17.57 3.52 -11.57
C ILE A 284 17.50 4.92 -10.92
N PHE A 285 18.53 5.74 -11.11
CA PHE A 285 18.57 7.10 -10.58
C PHE A 285 17.42 7.96 -11.10
N MET A 286 17.08 7.83 -12.39
CA MET A 286 15.94 8.53 -13.00
C MET A 286 14.60 8.11 -12.37
N ILE A 287 14.32 6.81 -12.21
CA ILE A 287 13.07 6.35 -11.59
C ILE A 287 12.97 6.80 -10.12
N LEU A 288 14.05 6.63 -9.36
CA LEU A 288 14.09 6.98 -7.94
C LEU A 288 13.90 8.47 -7.73
N SER A 289 14.61 9.31 -8.49
CA SER A 289 14.49 10.77 -8.39
C SER A 289 13.05 11.24 -8.66
N GLN A 290 12.40 10.72 -9.71
CA GLN A 290 11.01 11.06 -10.02
C GLN A 290 10.03 10.61 -8.92
N SER A 291 10.23 9.41 -8.38
CA SER A 291 9.41 8.88 -7.27
C SER A 291 9.57 9.74 -6.02
N VAL A 292 10.82 10.05 -5.62
CA VAL A 292 11.13 10.88 -4.46
C VAL A 292 10.54 12.28 -4.60
N ILE A 293 10.70 12.91 -5.77
CA ILE A 293 10.14 14.25 -6.04
C ILE A 293 8.62 14.24 -5.84
N MET A 294 7.92 13.25 -6.39
CA MET A 294 6.47 13.15 -6.26
C MET A 294 6.03 12.94 -4.81
N TYR A 295 6.68 12.03 -4.08
CA TYR A 295 6.37 11.77 -2.67
C TYR A 295 6.69 12.97 -1.76
N TYR A 296 7.79 13.65 -2.02
CA TYR A 296 8.18 14.85 -1.30
C TYR A 296 7.11 15.94 -1.40
N PHE A 297 6.66 16.27 -2.61
CA PHE A 297 5.60 17.28 -2.79
C PHE A 297 4.24 16.81 -2.28
N ALA A 298 3.93 15.52 -2.35
CA ALA A 298 2.71 14.99 -1.73
C ALA A 298 2.73 15.17 -0.19
N ASN A 299 3.88 14.96 0.45
CA ASN A 299 4.05 15.19 1.88
C ASN A 299 4.05 16.69 2.24
N GLU A 300 4.71 17.52 1.43
CA GLU A 300 4.68 18.97 1.61
C GLU A 300 3.24 19.51 1.51
N LEU A 301 2.42 19.01 0.58
CA LEU A 301 1.01 19.38 0.52
C LEU A 301 0.26 19.03 1.82
N TYR A 302 0.54 17.85 2.39
CA TYR A 302 -0.03 17.44 3.67
C TYR A 302 0.33 18.45 4.77
N ASP A 303 1.61 18.75 4.93
CA ASP A 303 2.12 19.65 5.97
C ASP A 303 1.57 21.08 5.80
N GLN A 304 1.62 21.61 4.56
CA GLN A 304 1.09 22.95 4.25
C GLN A 304 -0.43 23.03 4.45
N SER A 305 -1.17 21.94 4.30
CA SER A 305 -2.61 21.93 4.57
C SER A 305 -2.92 22.00 6.08
N LEU A 306 -2.07 21.44 6.94
CA LEU A 306 -2.23 21.55 8.40
C LEU A 306 -1.87 22.96 8.90
N LEU A 307 -0.85 23.58 8.30
CA LEU A 307 -0.41 24.93 8.67
C LEU A 307 -1.48 26.00 8.43
N VAL A 308 -2.52 25.73 7.63
CA VAL A 308 -3.68 26.61 7.48
C VAL A 308 -4.39 26.83 8.82
N ALA A 309 -4.51 25.79 9.66
CA ALA A 309 -5.13 25.90 10.98
C ALA A 309 -4.30 26.81 11.89
N ASN A 310 -2.98 26.68 11.85
CA ASN A 310 -2.06 27.51 12.62
C ASN A 310 -2.13 28.97 12.16
N ALA A 311 -2.09 29.20 10.84
CA ALA A 311 -2.23 30.54 10.27
C ALA A 311 -3.57 31.22 10.63
N ALA A 312 -4.66 30.45 10.72
CA ALA A 312 -5.95 30.93 11.20
C ALA A 312 -5.93 31.26 12.70
N TYR A 313 -5.19 30.51 13.51
CA TYR A 313 -5.04 30.79 14.94
C TYR A 313 -4.12 31.99 15.24
N ASP A 314 -3.13 32.24 14.38
CA ASP A 314 -2.16 33.33 14.50
C ASP A 314 -2.74 34.73 14.24
N CYS A 315 -4.00 34.85 13.83
CA CYS A 315 -4.68 36.15 13.70
C CYS A 315 -5.21 36.64 15.07
N ASN A 316 -5.51 37.93 15.22
CA ASN A 316 -6.07 38.49 16.46
C ASN A 316 -7.56 38.12 16.64
N TRP A 317 -7.87 36.82 16.57
CA TRP A 317 -9.25 36.32 16.49
C TRP A 317 -10.12 36.67 17.70
N PHE A 318 -9.50 36.92 18.85
CA PHE A 318 -10.18 37.33 20.08
C PHE A 318 -10.73 38.77 20.00
N GLU A 319 -10.27 39.58 19.05
CA GLU A 319 -10.76 40.95 18.80
C GLU A 319 -11.97 40.97 17.84
N PHE A 320 -12.22 39.86 17.14
CA PHE A 320 -13.32 39.77 16.19
C PHE A 320 -14.67 39.56 16.86
N ASP A 321 -15.74 39.98 16.19
CA ASP A 321 -17.10 39.72 16.63
C ASP A 321 -17.42 38.21 16.65
N VAL A 322 -18.38 37.83 17.49
CA VAL A 322 -18.75 36.42 17.73
C VAL A 322 -19.15 35.69 16.44
N SER A 323 -19.70 36.39 15.44
CA SER A 323 -20.07 35.76 14.17
C SER A 323 -18.83 35.37 13.36
N THR A 324 -17.84 36.26 13.29
CA THR A 324 -16.56 36.04 12.60
C THR A 324 -15.72 34.96 13.28
N GLN A 325 -15.70 34.92 14.62
CA GLN A 325 -15.06 33.85 15.40
C GLN A 325 -15.63 32.46 15.07
N LYS A 326 -16.94 32.34 14.88
CA LYS A 326 -17.58 31.07 14.48
C LYS A 326 -17.12 30.59 13.11
N TYR A 327 -17.01 31.49 12.13
CA TYR A 327 -16.50 31.14 10.79
C TYR A 327 -15.04 30.69 10.84
N LEU A 328 -14.22 31.39 11.61
CA LEU A 328 -12.81 31.03 11.80
C LEU A 328 -12.66 29.67 12.48
N ASN A 329 -13.48 29.37 13.49
CA ASN A 329 -13.48 28.08 14.17
C ASN A 329 -13.86 26.93 13.22
N LEU A 330 -14.88 27.12 12.36
CA LEU A 330 -15.22 26.14 11.33
C LEU A 330 -14.06 25.89 10.35
N LEU A 331 -13.35 26.97 9.96
CA LEU A 331 -12.16 26.88 9.11
C LEU A 331 -11.04 26.10 9.80
N ILE A 332 -10.76 26.35 11.08
CA ILE A 332 -9.75 25.63 11.87
C ILE A 332 -10.12 24.15 11.99
N LEU A 333 -11.36 23.84 12.39
CA LEU A 333 -11.85 22.46 12.51
C LEU A 333 -11.77 21.69 11.19
N ARG A 334 -12.02 22.35 10.05
CA ARG A 334 -11.85 21.72 8.73
C ARG A 334 -10.39 21.50 8.37
N SER A 335 -9.52 22.45 8.70
CA SER A 335 -8.08 22.44 8.39
C SER A 335 -7.32 21.37 9.18
N GLN A 336 -7.83 20.95 10.34
CA GLN A 336 -7.32 19.80 11.10
C GLN A 336 -7.42 18.45 10.36
N LYS A 337 -8.22 18.39 9.28
CA LYS A 337 -8.24 17.26 8.35
C LYS A 337 -7.38 17.62 7.12
N PRO A 338 -6.12 17.15 7.05
CA PRO A 338 -5.20 17.55 6.01
C PRO A 338 -5.69 17.15 4.63
N CYS A 339 -5.40 18.01 3.65
CA CYS A 339 -5.56 17.67 2.25
C CYS A 339 -4.36 16.82 1.86
N SER A 340 -4.52 15.50 1.89
CA SER A 340 -3.48 14.56 1.47
C SER A 340 -3.79 14.03 0.08
N VAL A 341 -2.81 14.05 -0.83
CA VAL A 341 -2.72 12.97 -1.82
C VAL A 341 -2.40 11.72 -1.00
N ARG A 342 -3.38 10.82 -0.89
CA ARG A 342 -3.54 9.84 0.22
C ARG A 342 -2.27 9.43 1.00
N ARG A 343 -2.10 10.01 2.20
CA ARG A 343 -1.75 9.33 3.46
C ARG A 343 -2.10 10.25 4.64
N LYS A 344 -2.93 9.75 5.57
CA LYS A 344 -3.40 10.46 6.76
C LYS A 344 -2.75 9.86 7.99
N ALA A 345 -2.09 10.68 8.83
CA ALA A 345 -2.24 10.70 10.31
C ALA A 345 -1.12 11.50 10.99
N THR A 346 -1.49 12.47 11.83
CA THR A 346 -0.66 13.07 12.90
C THR A 346 -1.41 12.95 14.24
N LEU A 347 -0.69 12.81 15.36
CA LEU A 347 -1.26 12.66 16.71
C LEU A 347 -0.33 13.19 17.80
N ASN A 348 -0.89 13.90 18.78
CA ASN A 348 -0.24 14.37 20.00
C ASN A 348 -0.36 13.34 21.15
N ASN A 349 0.69 13.30 21.98
CA ASN A 349 0.96 12.54 23.21
C ASN A 349 -0.20 11.73 23.85
N MET A 350 -0.03 10.39 23.89
CA MET A 350 -0.89 9.42 24.60
C MET A 350 -0.15 8.77 25.79
N ASP A 351 -0.87 8.51 26.89
CA ASP A 351 -0.37 7.81 28.08
C ASP A 351 -0.33 6.27 27.88
N MET A 352 0.88 5.72 27.74
CA MET A 352 1.14 4.36 27.23
C MET A 352 0.88 3.20 28.23
N LYS A 353 0.72 3.45 29.53
CA LYS A 353 0.45 2.40 30.54
C LYS A 353 -0.98 1.85 30.51
N SER A 354 -1.86 2.57 29.83
CA SER A 354 -3.30 2.38 29.90
C SER A 354 -3.78 1.24 28.97
N ILE A 355 -3.13 1.06 27.81
CA ILE A 355 -3.44 0.04 26.77
C ILE A 355 -3.35 -1.42 27.30
N GLU A 356 -2.54 -1.67 28.33
CA GLU A 356 -2.32 -3.03 28.89
C GLU A 356 -3.53 -3.59 29.66
N GLU A 357 -4.56 -2.78 29.93
CA GLU A 357 -5.76 -3.18 30.67
C GLU A 357 -6.68 -4.14 29.89
N VAL A 358 -6.46 -4.30 28.58
CA VAL A 358 -7.30 -5.13 27.70
C VAL A 358 -6.73 -6.56 27.58
N PRO A 359 -7.35 -7.56 28.24
CA PRO A 359 -6.82 -8.93 28.25
C PRO A 359 -6.93 -9.65 26.88
N MET A 360 -7.74 -9.16 25.94
CA MET A 360 -7.96 -9.81 24.64
C MET A 360 -6.67 -9.97 23.83
N PHE A 361 -5.76 -8.99 23.89
CA PHE A 361 -4.51 -8.97 23.13
C PHE A 361 -3.26 -8.85 24.01
N ILE A 362 -3.39 -9.02 25.33
CA ILE A 362 -2.31 -8.73 26.30
C ILE A 362 -1.07 -9.60 26.09
N SER A 363 -1.23 -10.88 25.76
CA SER A 363 -0.09 -11.79 25.51
C SER A 363 0.73 -11.32 24.32
N SER A 364 0.06 -11.02 23.21
CA SER A 364 0.67 -10.50 21.99
C SER A 364 1.32 -9.14 22.22
N LEU A 365 0.64 -8.24 22.94
CA LEU A 365 1.15 -6.91 23.28
C LEU A 365 2.41 -6.99 24.13
N ARG A 366 2.46 -7.87 25.15
CA ARG A 366 3.65 -8.05 26.00
C ARG A 366 4.85 -8.55 25.20
N ILE A 367 4.65 -9.48 24.27
CA ILE A 367 5.72 -9.96 23.38
C ILE A 367 6.22 -8.83 22.48
N MET A 368 5.31 -8.07 21.86
CA MET A 368 5.68 -6.96 20.98
C MET A 368 6.33 -5.79 21.73
N LYS A 369 5.91 -5.54 22.98
CA LYS A 369 6.53 -4.55 23.87
C LYS A 369 7.94 -4.96 24.26
N PHE A 370 8.14 -6.23 24.65
CA PHE A 370 9.46 -6.76 25.02
C PHE A 370 10.51 -6.54 23.92
N TRP A 371 10.13 -6.78 22.67
CA TRP A 371 10.99 -6.60 21.50
C TRP A 371 11.02 -5.16 20.96
N GLY A 372 10.25 -4.23 21.54
CA GLY A 372 10.23 -2.82 21.12
C GLY A 372 9.55 -2.57 19.77
N PHE A 373 8.61 -3.43 19.35
CA PHE A 373 7.80 -3.23 18.15
C PHE A 373 6.60 -2.30 18.41
N LEU A 374 6.03 -2.36 19.61
CA LEU A 374 4.92 -1.51 20.08
C LEU A 374 5.26 -0.94 21.47
N LEU A 375 4.68 0.22 21.80
CA LEU A 375 4.76 0.95 23.07
C LEU A 375 6.15 1.51 23.44
N GLU A 376 7.24 0.78 23.27
CA GLU A 376 8.58 1.23 23.65
C GLU A 376 9.52 1.33 22.45
N HIS A 377 10.33 2.39 22.39
CA HIS A 377 11.42 2.49 21.42
C HIS A 377 12.72 2.13 22.13
N ASN A 378 13.16 0.90 21.92
CA ASN A 378 14.35 0.34 22.58
C ASN A 378 15.29 -0.28 21.54
N TRP A 379 16.58 -0.38 21.89
CA TRP A 379 17.61 -1.04 21.08
C TRP A 379 17.23 -2.50 20.69
N ARG A 380 16.41 -3.17 21.51
CA ARG A 380 15.88 -4.52 21.30
C ARG A 380 15.14 -4.68 19.97
N ARG A 381 14.53 -3.60 19.45
CA ARG A 381 13.90 -3.59 18.13
C ARG A 381 14.93 -3.85 17.03
N TYR A 382 16.06 -3.16 17.09
CA TYR A 382 17.12 -3.30 16.10
C TYR A 382 17.87 -4.62 16.29
N ALA A 383 18.10 -5.02 17.54
CA ALA A 383 18.69 -6.32 17.87
C ALA A 383 17.84 -7.50 17.41
N SER A 384 16.54 -7.30 17.16
CA SER A 384 15.66 -8.32 16.62
C SER A 384 15.47 -8.27 15.11
N LEU A 385 15.13 -7.08 14.58
CA LEU A 385 14.87 -6.93 13.16
C LEU A 385 16.14 -7.09 12.30
N ILE A 386 17.28 -6.54 12.72
CA ILE A 386 18.48 -6.53 11.87
C ILE A 386 19.02 -7.96 11.68
N PRO A 387 19.29 -8.76 12.73
CA PRO A 387 19.82 -10.11 12.53
C PRO A 387 18.83 -11.03 11.81
N TYR A 388 17.53 -10.90 12.11
CA TYR A 388 16.51 -11.68 11.44
C TYR A 388 16.34 -11.28 9.96
N SER A 389 16.44 -9.98 9.62
CA SER A 389 16.42 -9.52 8.22
C SER A 389 17.68 -9.95 7.46
N LEU A 390 18.84 -9.98 8.12
CA LEU A 390 20.05 -10.54 7.55
C LEU A 390 19.87 -12.03 7.25
N LEU A 391 19.28 -12.79 8.18
CA LEU A 391 18.95 -14.20 7.96
C LEU A 391 17.96 -14.41 6.81
N THR A 392 16.94 -13.55 6.68
CA THR A 392 16.04 -13.54 5.52
C THR A 392 16.80 -13.28 4.22
N THR A 393 17.76 -12.36 4.25
CA THR A 393 18.58 -12.03 3.07
C THR A 393 19.48 -13.19 2.67
N THR A 394 20.16 -13.83 3.63
CA THR A 394 21.02 -14.99 3.35
C THR A 394 20.22 -16.20 2.87
N GLN A 395 18.95 -16.32 3.26
CA GLN A 395 18.02 -17.31 2.74
C GLN A 395 17.66 -17.06 1.26
N PHE A 396 17.39 -15.82 0.88
CA PHE A 396 17.20 -15.50 -0.54
C PHE A 396 18.48 -15.70 -1.36
N MET A 397 19.65 -15.40 -0.77
CA MET A 397 20.94 -15.69 -1.39
C MET A 397 21.18 -17.20 -1.55
N GLU A 398 20.78 -18.02 -0.58
CA GLU A 398 20.84 -19.48 -0.69
C GLU A 398 20.04 -19.95 -1.88
N ILE A 399 18.81 -19.49 -2.08
CA ILE A 399 18.01 -19.86 -3.25
C ILE A 399 18.69 -19.45 -4.56
N TYR A 400 19.31 -18.27 -4.60
CA TYR A 400 19.94 -17.75 -5.81
C TYR A 400 21.24 -18.47 -6.18
N PHE A 401 22.07 -18.78 -5.18
CA PHE A 401 23.38 -19.42 -5.38
C PHE A 401 23.35 -20.94 -5.17
N SER A 402 22.19 -21.53 -4.87
CA SER A 402 22.07 -22.96 -4.65
C SER A 402 22.40 -23.74 -5.90
N THR A 403 23.31 -24.70 -5.77
CA THR A 403 23.51 -25.79 -6.74
C THR A 403 22.81 -27.07 -6.32
N GLU A 404 21.97 -27.00 -5.27
CA GLU A 404 21.23 -28.15 -4.75
C GLU A 404 20.10 -28.56 -5.72
N PRO A 405 19.63 -29.82 -5.67
CA PRO A 405 18.54 -30.27 -6.52
C PRO A 405 17.24 -29.49 -6.25
N VAL A 406 16.32 -29.56 -7.22
CA VAL A 406 15.09 -28.75 -7.26
C VAL A 406 14.23 -28.91 -5.99
N ASP A 407 14.21 -30.10 -5.38
CA ASP A 407 13.52 -30.36 -4.12
C ASP A 407 14.07 -29.51 -2.95
N ALA A 408 15.37 -29.29 -2.91
CA ALA A 408 16.02 -28.46 -1.89
C ALA A 408 15.76 -26.96 -2.11
N ILE A 409 15.77 -26.53 -3.37
CA ILE A 409 15.40 -25.16 -3.76
C ILE A 409 13.95 -24.86 -3.34
N ILE A 410 13.01 -25.78 -3.57
CA ILE A 410 11.61 -25.62 -3.17
C ILE A 410 11.47 -25.53 -1.64
N ARG A 411 12.22 -26.34 -0.89
CA ARG A 411 12.24 -26.27 0.58
C ARG A 411 12.73 -24.91 1.08
N ASN A 412 13.85 -24.43 0.55
CA ASN A 412 14.40 -23.12 0.92
C ASN A 412 13.47 -21.98 0.47
N ALA A 413 12.78 -22.12 -0.67
CA ALA A 413 11.84 -21.12 -1.18
C ALA A 413 10.66 -20.85 -0.23
N TYR A 414 9.96 -21.88 0.26
CA TYR A 414 8.84 -21.64 1.17
C TYR A 414 9.31 -21.11 2.54
N ILE A 415 10.50 -21.51 3.00
CA ILE A 415 11.13 -21.00 4.23
C ILE A 415 11.51 -19.52 4.07
N ALA A 416 12.08 -19.13 2.92
CA ALA A 416 12.43 -17.72 2.65
C ALA A 416 11.18 -16.83 2.60
N VAL A 417 10.08 -17.31 2.00
CA VAL A 417 8.80 -16.58 2.00
C VAL A 417 8.23 -16.45 3.42
N LEU A 418 8.38 -17.46 4.29
CA LEU A 418 7.99 -17.36 5.70
C LEU A 418 8.81 -16.30 6.43
N PHE A 419 10.14 -16.32 6.26
CA PHE A 419 11.03 -15.38 6.92
C PHE A 419 10.76 -13.95 6.45
N PHE A 420 10.53 -13.78 5.15
CA PHE A 420 10.08 -12.52 4.56
C PHE A 420 8.77 -12.03 5.18
N ASN A 421 7.74 -12.89 5.31
CA ASN A 421 6.46 -12.51 5.93
C ASN A 421 6.62 -12.12 7.40
N SER A 422 7.49 -12.81 8.13
CA SER A 422 7.79 -12.51 9.54
C SER A 422 8.48 -11.16 9.69
N THR A 423 9.52 -10.89 8.86
CA THR A 423 10.20 -9.59 8.79
C THR A 423 9.23 -8.48 8.38
N LEU A 424 8.41 -8.70 7.35
CA LEU A 424 7.44 -7.75 6.85
C LEU A 424 6.49 -7.29 7.96
N ARG A 425 5.95 -8.22 8.77
CA ARG A 425 5.04 -7.89 9.87
C ARG A 425 5.73 -7.08 10.97
N GLY A 426 6.97 -7.44 11.32
CA GLY A 426 7.79 -6.66 12.25
C GLY A 426 8.03 -5.24 11.74
N VAL A 427 8.36 -5.08 10.45
CA VAL A 427 8.56 -3.78 9.79
C VAL A 427 7.25 -2.98 9.71
N VAL A 428 6.13 -3.60 9.32
CA VAL A 428 4.82 -2.94 9.23
C VAL A 428 4.36 -2.43 10.59
N LEU A 429 4.50 -3.23 11.65
CA LEU A 429 4.22 -2.79 13.02
C LEU A 429 5.07 -1.59 13.40
N CYS A 430 6.34 -1.59 13.03
CA CYS A 430 7.26 -0.51 13.32
C CYS A 430 6.98 0.78 12.53
N ILE A 431 6.59 0.68 11.27
CA ILE A 431 6.24 1.83 10.40
C ILE A 431 4.90 2.43 10.84
N ASN A 432 3.88 1.58 11.04
CA ASN A 432 2.52 2.01 11.38
C ASN A 432 2.24 1.96 12.89
N ARG A 433 3.29 1.99 13.73
CA ARG A 433 3.22 1.81 15.18
C ARG A 433 2.14 2.68 15.82
N PHE A 434 2.18 3.98 15.57
CA PHE A 434 1.23 4.94 16.12
C PHE A 434 -0.21 4.65 15.69
N GLY A 435 -0.41 4.12 14.48
CA GLY A 435 -1.70 3.70 13.98
C GLY A 435 -2.27 2.54 14.79
N PHE A 436 -1.44 1.51 15.05
CA PHE A 436 -1.81 0.38 15.90
C PHE A 436 -2.03 0.78 17.36
N GLU A 437 -1.18 1.63 17.92
CA GLU A 437 -1.33 2.13 19.31
C GLU A 437 -2.62 2.92 19.48
N LYS A 438 -2.93 3.85 18.57
CA LYS A 438 -4.19 4.59 18.58
C LYS A 438 -5.38 3.65 18.46
N PHE A 439 -5.29 2.67 17.58
CA PHE A 439 -6.37 1.70 17.38
C PHE A 439 -6.63 0.88 18.64
N MET A 440 -5.58 0.39 19.29
CA MET A 440 -5.68 -0.33 20.57
C MET A 440 -6.23 0.55 21.69
N GLU A 441 -5.87 1.83 21.72
CA GLU A 441 -6.40 2.77 22.71
C GLU A 441 -7.91 3.04 22.52
N ASN A 442 -8.33 3.26 21.27
CA ASN A 442 -9.75 3.38 20.95
C ASN A 442 -10.51 2.10 21.34
N MET A 443 -9.93 0.93 21.06
CA MET A 443 -10.50 -0.35 21.46
C MET A 443 -10.57 -0.50 22.99
N ARG A 444 -9.56 -0.02 23.72
CA ARG A 444 -9.53 -0.06 25.18
C ARG A 444 -10.70 0.68 25.79
N VAL A 445 -10.92 1.93 25.38
CA VAL A 445 -11.99 2.77 25.92
C VAL A 445 -13.34 2.06 25.77
N LEU A 446 -13.61 1.53 24.57
CA LEU A 446 -14.83 0.77 24.29
C LEU A 446 -14.91 -0.54 25.09
N TYR A 447 -13.81 -1.27 25.20
CA TYR A 447 -13.75 -2.54 25.94
C TYR A 447 -14.04 -2.34 27.44
N ILE A 448 -13.48 -1.30 28.06
CA ILE A 448 -13.71 -0.99 29.48
C ILE A 448 -15.18 -0.64 29.72
N ASP A 449 -15.79 0.13 28.82
CA ASP A 449 -17.19 0.51 28.89
C ASP A 449 -18.11 -0.74 28.81
N LEU A 450 -17.88 -1.61 27.81
CA LEU A 450 -18.62 -2.87 27.69
C LEU A 450 -18.42 -3.82 28.87
N ARG A 451 -17.21 -3.85 29.45
CA ARG A 451 -16.91 -4.69 30.62
C ARG A 451 -17.62 -4.20 31.89
N LYS A 452 -17.77 -2.88 32.05
CA LYS A 452 -18.44 -2.23 33.18
C LYS A 452 -19.95 -2.12 33.03
N SER A 453 -20.49 -2.40 31.84
CA SER A 453 -21.92 -2.40 31.56
C SER A 453 -22.72 -3.20 32.60
N GLU A 454 -23.77 -2.59 33.14
CA GLU A 454 -24.69 -3.20 34.10
C GLU A 454 -25.51 -4.35 33.48
N GLU A 455 -25.67 -4.36 32.16
CA GLU A 455 -26.36 -5.43 31.44
C GLU A 455 -25.58 -6.74 31.47
N LYS A 456 -26.13 -7.74 32.17
CA LYS A 456 -25.56 -9.08 32.33
C LYS A 456 -25.21 -9.74 31.00
N PHE A 457 -26.02 -9.56 29.95
CA PHE A 457 -25.74 -10.12 28.63
C PHE A 457 -24.45 -9.56 28.03
N ILE A 458 -24.28 -8.24 28.03
CA ILE A 458 -23.11 -7.55 27.47
C ILE A 458 -21.85 -7.95 28.24
N SER A 459 -21.91 -7.92 29.58
CA SER A 459 -20.78 -8.31 30.43
C SER A 459 -20.39 -9.78 30.23
N LYS A 460 -21.39 -10.70 30.18
CA LYS A 460 -21.15 -12.13 29.90
C LYS A 460 -20.54 -12.35 28.52
N LYS A 461 -21.08 -11.70 27.47
CA LYS A 461 -20.58 -11.84 26.10
C LYS A 461 -19.17 -11.29 25.94
N THR A 462 -18.87 -10.19 26.62
CA THR A 462 -17.52 -9.60 26.67
C THR A 462 -16.55 -10.59 27.33
N HIS A 463 -16.93 -11.22 28.44
CA HIS A 463 -16.10 -12.24 29.11
C HIS A 463 -15.87 -13.49 28.27
N GLU A 464 -16.91 -14.01 27.60
CA GLU A 464 -16.80 -15.14 26.67
C GLU A 464 -15.85 -14.82 25.51
N THR A 465 -16.00 -13.65 24.88
CA THR A 465 -15.17 -13.22 23.75
C THR A 465 -13.71 -13.05 24.18
N THR A 466 -13.48 -12.49 25.36
CA THR A 466 -12.15 -12.38 25.97
C THR A 466 -11.51 -13.75 26.20
N LYS A 467 -12.27 -14.72 26.74
CA LYS A 467 -11.77 -16.10 26.93
C LYS A 467 -11.40 -16.74 25.59
N THR A 468 -12.23 -16.60 24.56
CA THR A 468 -11.95 -17.10 23.22
C THR A 468 -10.67 -16.48 22.64
N SER A 469 -10.52 -15.15 22.74
CA SER A 469 -9.33 -14.44 22.26
C SER A 469 -8.04 -14.94 22.93
N ILE A 470 -8.08 -15.11 24.26
CA ILE A 470 -6.93 -15.63 25.03
C ILE A 470 -6.64 -17.09 24.66
N LEU A 471 -7.66 -17.92 24.49
CA LEU A 471 -7.51 -19.33 24.14
C LEU A 471 -6.86 -19.48 22.76
N VAL A 472 -7.37 -18.76 21.76
CA VAL A 472 -6.82 -18.77 20.40
C VAL A 472 -5.36 -18.30 20.40
N ALA A 473 -5.06 -17.20 21.11
CA ALA A 473 -3.69 -16.70 21.19
C ALA A 473 -2.74 -17.72 21.84
N LYS A 474 -3.17 -18.41 22.91
CA LYS A 474 -2.39 -19.46 23.58
C LYS A 474 -2.16 -20.66 22.67
N ILE A 475 -3.20 -21.17 22.00
CA ILE A 475 -3.08 -22.31 21.07
C ILE A 475 -2.11 -21.96 19.94
N ASN A 476 -2.26 -20.80 19.31
CA ASN A 476 -1.37 -20.37 18.22
C ASN A 476 0.09 -20.23 18.67
N LEU A 477 0.34 -19.72 19.88
CA LEU A 477 1.70 -19.61 20.43
C LEU A 477 2.31 -20.99 20.74
N ILE A 478 1.52 -21.92 21.30
CA ILE A 478 1.98 -23.29 21.57
C ILE A 478 2.31 -23.99 20.24
N MET A 479 1.41 -23.93 19.26
CA MET A 479 1.63 -24.51 17.94
C MET A 479 2.88 -23.97 17.26
N GLY A 480 3.11 -22.65 17.33
CA GLY A 480 4.32 -22.02 16.81
C GLY A 480 5.60 -22.44 17.52
N ALA A 481 5.55 -22.57 18.84
CA ALA A 481 6.68 -23.09 19.61
C ALA A 481 7.00 -24.53 19.21
N CYS A 482 5.98 -25.39 19.08
CA CYS A 482 6.15 -26.76 18.61
C CYS A 482 6.75 -26.84 17.20
N SER A 483 6.32 -25.98 16.26
CA SER A 483 6.88 -25.98 14.90
C SER A 483 8.35 -25.54 14.89
N VAL A 484 8.71 -24.49 15.63
CA VAL A 484 10.11 -24.04 15.72
C VAL A 484 10.99 -25.12 16.34
N MET A 485 10.54 -25.73 17.43
CA MET A 485 11.27 -26.83 18.06
C MET A 485 11.45 -28.00 17.10
N GLY A 486 10.44 -28.33 16.29
CA GLY A 486 10.54 -29.36 15.25
C GLY A 486 11.67 -29.10 14.25
N PHE A 487 11.75 -27.88 13.71
CA PHE A 487 12.83 -27.49 12.78
C PHE A 487 14.21 -27.44 13.45
N LEU A 488 14.31 -26.99 14.69
CA LEU A 488 15.58 -26.91 15.42
C LEU A 488 16.14 -28.30 15.80
N ILE A 489 15.26 -29.26 16.06
CA ILE A 489 15.62 -30.62 16.43
C ILE A 489 15.96 -31.48 15.21
N TYR A 490 15.42 -31.16 14.03
CA TYR A 490 15.62 -31.91 12.78
C TYR A 490 17.07 -32.28 12.48
N PRO A 491 18.04 -31.35 12.53
CA PRO A 491 19.46 -31.65 12.28
C PRO A 491 20.09 -32.72 13.17
N ILE A 492 19.56 -32.92 14.37
CA ILE A 492 20.10 -33.90 15.32
C ILE A 492 19.77 -35.33 14.86
N PHE A 493 18.66 -35.49 14.14
CA PHE A 493 18.18 -36.77 13.62
C PHE A 493 18.52 -36.99 12.15
N ALA A 494 19.11 -35.99 11.48
CA ALA A 494 19.55 -36.10 10.09
C ALA A 494 20.80 -36.98 10.00
N THR A 495 20.84 -37.86 9.00
CA THR A 495 21.98 -38.76 8.73
C THR A 495 23.18 -38.02 8.14
N THR A 496 22.95 -36.86 7.52
CA THR A 496 23.96 -35.94 7.00
C THR A 496 23.95 -34.64 7.78
N LYS A 497 25.07 -33.92 7.79
CA LYS A 497 25.11 -32.57 8.39
C LYS A 497 24.08 -31.69 7.67
N ALA A 498 23.09 -31.22 8.42
CA ALA A 498 22.02 -30.37 7.92
C ALA A 498 21.84 -29.18 8.86
N LEU A 499 21.54 -28.00 8.31
CA LEU A 499 21.13 -26.85 9.12
C LEU A 499 19.59 -26.81 9.21
N PRO A 500 19.01 -26.28 10.31
CA PRO A 500 17.56 -26.11 10.43
C PRO A 500 16.95 -25.34 9.26
N TYR A 501 17.67 -24.32 8.79
CA TYR A 501 17.32 -23.47 7.67
C TYR A 501 18.55 -23.29 6.78
N GLY A 502 18.37 -23.23 5.45
CA GLY A 502 19.42 -22.85 4.50
C GLY A 502 20.10 -21.52 4.84
N ILE A 503 21.38 -21.37 4.50
CA ILE A 503 22.11 -20.12 4.70
C ILE A 503 23.29 -20.05 3.74
N TYR A 504 23.33 -18.99 2.95
CA TYR A 504 24.45 -18.71 2.06
C TYR A 504 25.19 -17.45 2.47
N ILE A 505 26.50 -17.58 2.63
CA ILE A 505 27.42 -16.45 2.77
C ILE A 505 28.55 -16.63 1.74
N PRO A 506 28.79 -15.62 0.86
CA PRO A 506 29.82 -15.72 -0.16
C PRO A 506 31.19 -16.07 0.45
N GLY A 507 31.84 -17.09 -0.12
CA GLY A 507 33.20 -17.52 0.28
C GLY A 507 33.29 -18.33 1.58
N ILE A 508 32.17 -18.70 2.22
CA ILE A 508 32.15 -19.52 3.43
C ILE A 508 31.41 -20.83 3.17
N ASP A 509 32.07 -21.96 3.42
CA ASP A 509 31.40 -23.27 3.41
C ASP A 509 30.60 -23.47 4.70
N LYS A 510 29.27 -23.56 4.55
CA LYS A 510 28.29 -23.73 5.64
C LYS A 510 28.46 -25.05 6.43
N TYR A 511 29.15 -26.06 5.89
CA TYR A 511 29.37 -27.35 6.54
C TYR A 511 30.76 -27.52 7.17
N GLN A 512 31.67 -26.56 6.93
CA GLN A 512 33.02 -26.57 7.47
C GLN A 512 33.06 -26.10 8.92
N ARG A 513 33.96 -26.68 9.73
CA ARG A 513 34.22 -26.19 11.09
C ARG A 513 35.08 -24.92 11.06
N PRO A 514 34.77 -23.87 11.86
CA PRO A 514 33.73 -23.79 12.90
C PRO A 514 32.40 -23.15 12.45
N PHE A 515 32.22 -22.91 11.15
CA PHE A 515 31.08 -22.15 10.61
C PHE A 515 29.74 -22.88 10.79
N TYR A 516 29.74 -24.21 10.65
CA TYR A 516 28.54 -25.02 10.88
C TYR A 516 27.97 -24.83 12.28
N GLU A 517 28.82 -24.96 13.31
CA GLU A 517 28.42 -24.80 14.71
C GLU A 517 27.94 -23.36 15.00
N LEU A 518 28.61 -22.35 14.41
CA LEU A 518 28.21 -20.96 14.54
C LEU A 518 26.82 -20.71 13.93
N PHE A 519 26.58 -21.16 12.69
CA PHE A 519 25.29 -20.98 12.04
C PHE A 519 24.17 -21.71 12.77
N PHE A 520 24.42 -22.93 13.24
CA PHE A 520 23.46 -23.69 14.03
C PHE A 520 23.05 -22.93 15.31
N ILE A 521 24.01 -22.40 16.07
CA ILE A 521 23.74 -21.59 17.27
C ILE A 521 22.97 -20.31 16.91
N THR A 522 23.35 -19.61 15.84
CA THR A 522 22.62 -18.40 15.43
C THR A 522 21.17 -18.68 15.06
N GLN A 523 20.90 -19.80 14.36
CA GLN A 523 19.54 -20.18 13.98
C GLN A 523 18.68 -20.60 15.19
N ILE A 524 19.28 -21.23 16.21
CA ILE A 524 18.59 -21.51 17.49
C ILE A 524 18.13 -20.22 18.16
N ILE A 525 18.94 -19.16 18.12
CA ILE A 525 18.61 -17.88 18.75
C ILE A 525 17.57 -17.10 17.91
N LEU A 526 17.72 -17.09 16.58
CA LEU A 526 16.91 -16.26 15.68
C LEU A 526 15.56 -16.88 15.29
N ALA A 527 15.41 -18.20 15.28
CA ALA A 527 14.15 -18.83 14.88
C ALA A 527 12.96 -18.51 15.82
N PRO A 528 13.11 -18.57 17.17
CA PRO A 528 12.05 -18.16 18.09
C PRO A 528 11.66 -16.69 17.94
N MET A 529 12.62 -15.83 17.60
CA MET A 529 12.40 -14.41 17.38
C MET A 529 11.50 -14.14 16.16
N GLY A 530 11.68 -14.88 15.06
CA GLY A 530 10.78 -14.81 13.90
C GLY A 530 9.33 -15.15 14.27
N CYS A 531 9.13 -16.20 15.06
CA CYS A 531 7.78 -16.55 15.55
C CYS A 531 7.17 -15.48 16.45
N CYS A 532 7.98 -14.76 17.22
CA CYS A 532 7.53 -13.63 18.03
C CYS A 532 7.12 -12.39 17.19
N MET A 533 7.55 -12.30 15.93
CA MET A 533 7.06 -11.27 14.99
C MET A 533 5.79 -11.74 14.27
N TYR A 534 5.74 -13.00 13.83
CA TYR A 534 4.64 -13.51 13.01
C TYR A 534 3.37 -13.78 13.81
N ILE A 535 3.46 -14.59 14.88
CA ILE A 535 2.29 -15.16 15.57
C ILE A 535 1.57 -14.10 16.43
N PRO A 536 2.26 -13.28 17.24
CA PRO A 536 1.62 -12.20 17.96
C PRO A 536 0.87 -11.22 17.04
N PHE A 537 1.38 -10.97 15.83
CA PHE A 537 0.70 -10.12 14.85
C PHE A 537 -0.64 -10.73 14.42
N THR A 538 -0.66 -12.01 14.01
CA THR A 538 -1.93 -12.69 13.68
C THR A 538 -2.90 -12.65 14.85
N ASN A 539 -2.42 -12.96 16.06
CA ASN A 539 -3.25 -12.99 17.26
C ASN A 539 -3.83 -11.62 17.61
N LEU A 540 -3.05 -10.55 17.42
CA LEU A 540 -3.50 -9.17 17.63
C LEU A 540 -4.69 -8.85 16.70
N ILE A 541 -4.58 -9.19 15.41
CA ILE A 541 -5.67 -8.91 14.47
C ILE A 541 -6.89 -9.79 14.73
N VAL A 542 -6.71 -11.07 15.07
CA VAL A 542 -7.83 -11.93 15.48
C VAL A 542 -8.56 -11.34 16.70
N ALA A 543 -7.83 -10.81 17.68
CA ALA A 543 -8.44 -10.12 18.82
C ALA A 543 -9.25 -8.88 18.40
N PHE A 544 -8.77 -8.13 17.41
CA PHE A 544 -9.49 -6.98 16.86
C PHE A 544 -10.78 -7.38 16.13
N ILE A 545 -10.72 -8.45 15.32
CA ILE A 545 -11.89 -9.00 14.62
C ILE A 545 -12.92 -9.51 15.63
N LEU A 546 -12.48 -10.27 16.66
CA LEU A 546 -13.34 -10.74 17.75
C LEU A 546 -14.01 -9.59 18.49
N PHE A 547 -13.32 -8.47 18.70
CA PHE A 547 -13.93 -7.28 19.28
C PHE A 547 -14.98 -6.66 18.36
N GLY A 548 -14.73 -6.59 17.05
CA GLY A 548 -15.74 -6.19 16.07
C GLY A 548 -16.99 -7.08 16.09
N ILE A 549 -16.81 -8.40 16.25
CA ILE A 549 -17.92 -9.36 16.42
C ILE A 549 -18.70 -9.06 17.70
N LEU A 550 -18.00 -8.79 18.82
CA LEU A 550 -18.65 -8.41 20.08
C LEU A 550 -19.49 -7.14 19.91
N MET A 551 -18.96 -6.11 19.25
CA MET A 551 -19.72 -4.88 18.96
C MET A 551 -20.99 -5.17 18.13
N CYS A 552 -20.92 -6.06 17.14
CA CYS A 552 -22.11 -6.50 16.38
C CYS A 552 -23.14 -7.17 17.29
N LYS A 553 -22.70 -8.09 18.17
CA LYS A 553 -23.59 -8.81 19.09
C LYS A 553 -24.24 -7.90 20.14
N VAL A 554 -23.54 -6.84 20.57
CA VAL A 554 -24.10 -5.80 21.45
C VAL A 554 -25.21 -5.02 20.73
N LEU A 555 -24.98 -4.62 19.48
CA LEU A 555 -26.02 -3.96 18.67
C LEU A 555 -27.25 -4.84 18.50
N GLN A 556 -27.06 -6.09 18.08
CA GLN A 556 -28.15 -7.04 17.90
C GLN A 556 -28.98 -7.18 19.19
N HIS A 557 -28.33 -7.37 20.34
CA HIS A 557 -29.01 -7.51 21.63
C HIS A 557 -29.85 -6.28 22.00
N LYS A 558 -29.27 -5.08 21.86
CA LYS A 558 -29.96 -3.82 22.18
C LYS A 558 -31.18 -3.61 21.29
N LEU A 559 -31.09 -3.98 20.01
CA LEU A 559 -32.19 -3.88 19.06
C LEU A 559 -33.29 -4.91 19.33
N THR A 560 -32.94 -6.17 19.61
CA THR A 560 -33.94 -7.22 19.89
C THR A 560 -34.72 -6.96 21.20
N ASN A 561 -34.10 -6.28 22.17
CA ASN A 561 -34.74 -5.93 23.44
C ASN A 561 -35.67 -4.70 23.38
N LEU A 562 -35.86 -4.08 22.20
CA LEU A 562 -36.76 -2.93 22.02
C LEU A 562 -38.26 -3.31 22.02
N ARG A 563 -38.60 -4.59 22.20
CA ARG A 563 -39.98 -5.07 22.24
C ARG A 563 -40.72 -4.49 23.46
N ASN A 564 -41.89 -3.91 23.21
CA ASN A 564 -42.81 -3.38 24.24
C ASN A 564 -42.22 -2.23 25.09
N VAL A 565 -41.34 -1.41 24.50
CA VAL A 565 -40.76 -0.22 25.14
C VAL A 565 -41.52 1.03 24.71
N SER A 566 -41.63 2.04 25.58
CA SER A 566 -42.23 3.33 25.22
C SER A 566 -41.50 3.99 24.05
N ASN A 567 -42.23 4.75 23.22
CA ASN A 567 -41.69 5.39 22.01
C ASN A 567 -40.46 6.27 22.28
N GLU A 568 -40.48 7.06 23.36
CA GLU A 568 -39.36 7.93 23.73
C GLU A 568 -38.08 7.13 24.02
N LYS A 569 -38.21 6.07 24.83
CA LYS A 569 -37.09 5.22 25.21
C LYS A 569 -36.61 4.35 24.04
N ALA A 570 -37.51 3.90 23.17
CA ALA A 570 -37.15 3.21 21.93
C ALA A 570 -36.31 4.10 21.02
N ARG A 571 -36.71 5.37 20.84
CA ARG A 571 -35.97 6.35 20.04
C ARG A 571 -34.58 6.62 20.60
N GLU A 572 -34.44 6.80 21.91
CA GLU A 572 -33.14 7.00 22.56
C GLU A 572 -32.18 5.84 22.30
N VAL A 573 -32.66 4.61 22.50
CA VAL A 573 -31.84 3.40 22.28
C VAL A 573 -31.50 3.21 20.80
N ILE A 574 -32.41 3.48 19.87
CA ILE A 574 -32.13 3.41 18.43
C ILE A 574 -31.08 4.44 18.01
N VAL A 575 -31.16 5.68 18.52
CA VAL A 575 -30.15 6.72 18.24
C VAL A 575 -28.79 6.32 18.83
N TRP A 576 -28.76 5.72 20.02
CA TRP A 576 -27.54 5.16 20.60
C TRP A 576 -26.97 4.04 19.72
N CYS A 577 -27.81 3.10 19.28
CA CYS A 577 -27.41 2.00 18.40
C CYS A 577 -26.86 2.51 17.07
N LEU A 578 -27.44 3.57 16.49
CA LEU A 578 -26.95 4.18 15.26
C LEU A 578 -25.57 4.80 15.44
N LYS A 579 -25.34 5.54 16.54
CA LYS A 579 -24.02 6.10 16.87
C LYS A 579 -22.99 4.99 17.05
N TYR A 580 -23.36 3.92 17.75
CA TYR A 580 -22.50 2.77 18.00
C TYR A 580 -22.21 1.96 16.71
N GLN A 581 -23.18 1.83 15.80
CA GLN A 581 -22.98 1.24 14.48
C GLN A 581 -21.99 2.04 13.63
N LEU A 582 -22.07 3.38 13.66
CA LEU A 582 -21.10 4.24 12.99
C LEU A 582 -19.69 4.10 13.57
N GLU A 583 -19.58 3.87 14.87
CA GLU A 583 -18.30 3.60 15.54
C GLU A 583 -17.73 2.23 15.14
N LEU A 584 -18.55 1.18 15.09
CA LEU A 584 -18.18 -0.13 14.56
C LEU A 584 -17.65 -0.03 13.12
N ILE A 585 -18.35 0.72 12.25
CA ILE A 585 -17.93 0.91 10.85
C ILE A 585 -16.54 1.57 10.80
N LYS A 586 -16.33 2.64 11.58
CA LYS A 586 -15.03 3.34 11.66
C LYS A 586 -13.94 2.43 12.22
N PHE A 587 -14.27 1.59 13.20
CA PHE A 587 -13.36 0.60 13.77
C PHE A 587 -12.88 -0.38 12.70
N VAL A 588 -13.80 -0.99 11.95
CA VAL A 588 -13.45 -1.95 10.87
C VAL A 588 -12.70 -1.25 9.73
N GLU A 589 -13.08 -0.03 9.35
CA GLU A 589 -12.37 0.75 8.33
C GLU A 589 -10.93 1.09 8.75
N THR A 590 -10.72 1.44 10.03
CA THR A 590 -9.39 1.73 10.57
C THR A 590 -8.53 0.47 10.59
N MET A 591 -9.09 -0.67 11.02
CA MET A 591 -8.41 -1.96 10.98
C MET A 591 -8.01 -2.35 9.55
N ASN A 592 -8.90 -2.18 8.57
CA ASN A 592 -8.59 -2.41 7.15
C ASN A 592 -7.46 -1.51 6.67
N ASN A 593 -7.45 -0.22 7.02
CA ASN A 593 -6.37 0.68 6.63
C ASN A 593 -5.00 0.28 7.20
N LEU A 594 -4.96 -0.36 8.38
CA LEU A 594 -3.73 -0.83 9.01
C LEU A 594 -3.22 -2.17 8.45
N THR A 595 -4.12 -3.04 7.96
CA THR A 595 -3.81 -4.46 7.72
C THR A 595 -4.02 -4.93 6.27
N THR A 596 -4.79 -4.21 5.45
CA THR A 596 -5.24 -4.70 4.12
C THR A 596 -4.10 -5.02 3.15
N HIS A 597 -3.00 -4.27 3.21
CA HIS A 597 -1.82 -4.53 2.36
C HIS A 597 -1.00 -5.72 2.85
N THR A 598 -0.89 -5.92 4.17
CA THR A 598 -0.23 -7.09 4.75
C THR A 598 -0.96 -8.36 4.32
N TYR A 599 -2.29 -8.37 4.40
CA TYR A 599 -3.10 -9.51 3.98
C TYR A 599 -3.13 -9.74 2.48
N MET A 600 -2.95 -8.70 1.67
CA MET A 600 -2.77 -8.86 0.23
C MET A 600 -1.49 -9.63 -0.08
N ILE A 601 -0.37 -9.28 0.56
CA ILE A 601 0.91 -9.98 0.38
C ILE A 601 0.81 -11.42 0.89
N GLU A 602 0.19 -11.62 2.05
CA GLU A 602 -0.03 -12.96 2.61
C GLU A 602 -0.93 -13.82 1.72
N PHE A 603 -2.03 -13.28 1.19
CA PHE A 603 -2.92 -14.00 0.28
C PHE A 603 -2.18 -14.49 -0.97
N LEU A 604 -1.35 -13.63 -1.57
CA LEU A 604 -0.55 -13.98 -2.75
C LEU A 604 0.52 -15.04 -2.42
N ALA A 605 1.15 -14.93 -1.24
CA ALA A 605 2.19 -15.86 -0.81
C ALA A 605 1.62 -17.22 -0.39
N PHE A 606 0.43 -17.26 0.23
CA PHE A 606 -0.13 -18.44 0.88
C PHE A 606 -0.39 -19.60 -0.09
N GLY A 607 -1.00 -19.32 -1.25
CA GLY A 607 -1.27 -20.36 -2.25
C GLY A 607 0.01 -21.01 -2.79
N ALA A 608 1.03 -20.18 -3.09
CA ALA A 608 2.33 -20.67 -3.53
C ALA A 608 3.06 -21.47 -2.44
N MET A 609 3.03 -20.98 -1.19
CA MET A 609 3.61 -21.65 -0.03
C MET A 609 2.97 -23.03 0.22
N LEU A 610 1.65 -23.12 0.25
CA LEU A 610 0.96 -24.39 0.45
C LEU A 610 1.23 -25.37 -0.70
N CYS A 611 1.27 -24.89 -1.94
CA CYS A 611 1.59 -25.71 -3.11
C CYS A 611 3.01 -26.32 -3.00
N ALA A 612 3.99 -25.48 -2.65
CA ALA A 612 5.37 -25.89 -2.44
C ALA A 612 5.53 -26.90 -1.28
N MET A 613 4.78 -26.74 -0.19
CA MET A 613 4.80 -27.69 0.93
C MET A 613 4.16 -29.03 0.57
N LEU A 614 3.03 -29.02 -0.15
CA LEU A 614 2.40 -30.25 -0.64
C LEU A 614 3.31 -31.02 -1.58
N PHE A 615 4.01 -30.32 -2.47
CA PHE A 615 5.01 -30.93 -3.36
C PHE A 615 6.22 -31.47 -2.57
N SER A 616 6.71 -30.70 -1.58
CA SER A 616 7.80 -31.13 -0.69
C SER A 616 7.44 -32.39 0.11
N LEU A 617 6.17 -32.56 0.46
CA LEU A 617 5.67 -33.75 1.15
C LEU A 617 5.67 -35.00 0.24
N VAL A 618 5.42 -34.83 -1.07
CA VAL A 618 5.48 -35.92 -2.05
C VAL A 618 6.91 -36.42 -2.27
N ILE A 619 7.89 -35.51 -2.26
CA ILE A 619 9.31 -35.83 -2.53
C ILE A 619 10.07 -36.18 -1.24
N ALA A 620 9.50 -35.95 -0.06
CA ALA A 620 10.18 -36.24 1.20
C ALA A 620 10.62 -37.71 1.29
N GLU A 621 11.91 -37.94 1.50
CA GLU A 621 12.49 -39.29 1.54
C GLU A 621 12.48 -39.89 2.95
N THR A 622 12.42 -39.05 3.98
CA THR A 622 12.52 -39.48 5.38
C THR A 622 11.23 -39.19 6.17
N VAL A 623 10.90 -40.10 7.11
CA VAL A 623 9.76 -39.92 8.03
C VAL A 623 9.91 -38.62 8.84
N ALA A 624 11.13 -38.28 9.26
CA ALA A 624 11.40 -37.05 9.99
C ALA A 624 11.02 -35.80 9.17
N GLN A 625 11.43 -35.72 7.90
CA GLN A 625 11.05 -34.61 7.00
C GLN A 625 9.54 -34.55 6.80
N MET A 626 8.88 -35.69 6.56
CA MET A 626 7.42 -35.74 6.41
C MET A 626 6.70 -35.19 7.65
N VAL A 627 7.14 -35.58 8.85
CA VAL A 627 6.56 -35.13 10.12
C VAL A 627 6.71 -33.61 10.29
N ILE A 628 7.90 -33.05 10.04
CA ILE A 628 8.16 -31.61 10.22
C ILE A 628 7.37 -30.77 9.23
N ILE A 629 7.39 -31.16 7.94
CA ILE A 629 6.60 -30.50 6.89
C ILE A 629 5.10 -30.55 7.25
N SER A 630 4.62 -31.69 7.75
CA SER A 630 3.21 -31.86 8.15
C SER A 630 2.83 -30.99 9.35
N ILE A 631 3.66 -30.94 10.41
CA ILE A 631 3.44 -30.08 11.58
C ILE A 631 3.38 -28.61 11.16
N TYR A 632 4.29 -28.20 10.28
CA TYR A 632 4.37 -26.83 9.82
C TYR A 632 3.21 -26.45 8.89
N MET A 633 2.87 -27.31 7.94
CA MET A 633 1.69 -27.15 7.07
C MET A 633 0.41 -27.04 7.92
N PHE A 634 0.24 -27.91 8.91
CA PHE A 634 -0.88 -27.84 9.85
C PHE A 634 -0.91 -26.52 10.61
N MET A 635 0.25 -26.00 11.05
CA MET A 635 0.35 -24.73 11.75
C MET A 635 -0.08 -23.53 10.88
N ILE A 636 0.43 -23.43 9.65
CA ILE A 636 0.07 -22.32 8.74
C ILE A 636 -1.39 -22.40 8.32
N PHE A 637 -1.85 -23.62 8.02
CA PHE A 637 -3.23 -23.85 7.60
C PHE A 637 -4.21 -23.50 8.72
N SER A 638 -3.99 -23.98 9.95
CA SER A 638 -4.90 -23.71 11.07
C SER A 638 -4.98 -22.23 11.40
N GLN A 639 -3.86 -21.50 11.39
CA GLN A 639 -3.85 -20.06 11.64
C GLN A 639 -4.63 -19.28 10.57
N SER A 640 -4.51 -19.70 9.31
CA SER A 640 -5.22 -19.10 8.19
C SER A 640 -6.72 -19.37 8.28
N VAL A 641 -7.11 -20.62 8.56
CA VAL A 641 -8.52 -20.99 8.78
C VAL A 641 -9.13 -20.18 9.91
N VAL A 642 -8.44 -20.05 11.05
CA VAL A 642 -8.91 -19.27 12.20
C VAL A 642 -9.14 -17.80 11.84
N LEU A 643 -8.19 -17.19 11.11
CA LEU A 643 -8.31 -15.79 10.68
C LEU A 643 -9.51 -15.60 9.75
N TYR A 644 -9.62 -16.43 8.70
CA TYR A 644 -10.70 -16.35 7.71
C TYR A 644 -12.06 -16.67 8.34
N TYR A 645 -12.13 -17.62 9.27
CA TYR A 645 -13.34 -17.97 10.01
C TYR A 645 -13.86 -16.77 10.81
N PHE A 646 -13.00 -16.11 11.60
CA PHE A 646 -13.44 -14.95 12.38
C PHE A 646 -13.74 -13.74 11.49
N ALA A 647 -13.03 -13.55 10.38
CA ALA A 647 -13.36 -12.51 9.41
C ALA A 647 -14.75 -12.76 8.76
N ASN A 648 -15.08 -14.02 8.46
CA ASN A 648 -16.40 -14.43 7.99
C ASN A 648 -17.49 -14.24 9.06
N GLU A 649 -17.23 -14.63 10.31
CA GLU A 649 -18.17 -14.40 11.42
C GLU A 649 -18.42 -12.90 11.62
N LEU A 650 -17.41 -12.03 11.50
CA LEU A 650 -17.62 -10.57 11.53
C LEU A 650 -18.55 -10.10 10.42
N TYR A 651 -18.36 -10.62 9.21
CA TYR A 651 -19.21 -10.32 8.05
C TYR A 651 -20.67 -10.73 8.31
N ASP A 652 -20.90 -11.95 8.78
CA ASP A 652 -22.24 -12.49 9.03
C ASP A 652 -22.92 -11.76 10.19
N GLN A 653 -22.21 -11.58 11.31
CA GLN A 653 -22.74 -10.88 12.48
C GLN A 653 -23.05 -9.41 12.19
N SER A 654 -22.32 -8.79 11.27
CA SER A 654 -22.64 -7.45 10.76
C SER A 654 -23.97 -7.41 10.00
N LEU A 655 -24.29 -8.43 9.20
CA LEU A 655 -25.55 -8.51 8.46
C LEU A 655 -26.74 -8.77 9.40
N LEU A 656 -26.53 -9.58 10.43
CA LEU A 656 -27.57 -9.89 11.43
C LEU A 656 -28.05 -8.65 12.20
N VAL A 657 -27.28 -7.55 12.23
CA VAL A 657 -27.74 -6.27 12.81
C VAL A 657 -28.98 -5.74 12.07
N ALA A 658 -29.06 -5.91 10.74
CA ALA A 658 -30.22 -5.50 9.96
C ALA A 658 -31.47 -6.31 10.34
N ILE A 659 -31.28 -7.62 10.57
CA ILE A 659 -32.36 -8.53 10.98
C ILE A 659 -32.84 -8.20 12.39
N ALA A 660 -31.92 -8.03 13.34
CA ALA A 660 -32.25 -7.64 14.72
C ALA A 660 -33.00 -6.29 14.77
N ALA A 661 -32.61 -5.33 13.91
CA ALA A 661 -33.32 -4.06 13.77
C ALA A 661 -34.73 -4.22 13.16
N TYR A 662 -34.97 -5.24 12.34
CA TYR A 662 -36.29 -5.52 11.77
C TYR A 662 -37.22 -6.22 12.77
N GLU A 663 -36.67 -6.99 13.72
CA GLU A 663 -37.44 -7.80 14.70
C GLU A 663 -37.90 -7.03 15.95
N CYS A 664 -37.74 -5.71 15.99
CA CYS A 664 -38.03 -4.88 17.17
C CYS A 664 -39.49 -4.36 17.27
N ASN A 665 -40.44 -4.96 16.54
CA ASN A 665 -41.83 -4.48 16.42
C ASN A 665 -41.94 -3.01 15.97
N TRP A 666 -41.12 -2.64 14.98
CA TRP A 666 -40.98 -1.26 14.53
C TRP A 666 -42.25 -0.57 14.04
N PHE A 667 -43.27 -1.36 13.65
CA PHE A 667 -44.57 -0.85 13.20
C PHE A 667 -45.37 -0.17 14.33
N ASP A 668 -45.07 -0.48 15.60
CA ASP A 668 -45.69 0.17 16.77
C ASP A 668 -45.02 1.50 17.14
N PHE A 669 -43.87 1.83 16.52
CA PHE A 669 -43.13 3.05 16.82
C PHE A 669 -43.69 4.28 16.10
N ASP A 670 -43.41 5.47 16.63
CA ASP A 670 -43.74 6.72 15.95
C ASP A 670 -43.03 6.85 14.58
N VAL A 671 -43.66 7.57 13.66
CA VAL A 671 -43.17 7.74 12.28
C VAL A 671 -41.74 8.29 12.21
N GLY A 672 -41.33 9.12 13.18
CA GLY A 672 -39.96 9.64 13.26
C GLY A 672 -38.95 8.53 13.55
N THR A 673 -39.24 7.69 14.55
CA THR A 673 -38.42 6.54 14.93
C THR A 673 -38.36 5.48 13.82
N GLN A 674 -39.48 5.19 13.16
CA GLN A 674 -39.52 4.28 12.00
C GLN A 674 -38.57 4.73 10.88
N LYS A 675 -38.53 6.04 10.57
CA LYS A 675 -37.61 6.57 9.54
C LYS A 675 -36.15 6.40 9.92
N ILE A 676 -35.79 6.60 11.18
CA ILE A 676 -34.40 6.42 11.67
C ILE A 676 -34.00 4.94 11.57
N LEU A 677 -34.87 4.05 12.03
CA LEU A 677 -34.63 2.61 11.98
C LEU A 677 -34.49 2.10 10.54
N LYS A 678 -35.30 2.60 9.61
CA LYS A 678 -35.17 2.30 8.18
C LYS A 678 -33.77 2.65 7.64
N LEU A 679 -33.23 3.81 7.99
CA LEU A 679 -31.86 4.21 7.59
C LEU A 679 -30.80 3.29 8.20
N MET A 680 -30.99 2.87 9.46
CA MET A 680 -30.12 1.92 10.13
C MET A 680 -30.09 0.56 9.41
N ILE A 681 -31.26 0.02 9.06
CA ILE A 681 -31.40 -1.23 8.30
C ILE A 681 -30.71 -1.13 6.95
N LEU A 682 -30.98 -0.06 6.18
CA LEU A 682 -30.35 0.18 4.88
C LEU A 682 -28.82 0.25 4.97
N ARG A 683 -28.27 0.81 6.06
CA ARG A 683 -26.82 0.82 6.27
C ARG A 683 -26.29 -0.54 6.72
N ALA A 684 -27.01 -1.26 7.59
CA ALA A 684 -26.61 -2.56 8.12
C ALA A 684 -26.54 -3.66 7.02
N GLN A 685 -27.32 -3.51 5.95
CA GLN A 685 -27.27 -4.38 4.76
C GLN A 685 -25.94 -4.30 3.99
N LYS A 686 -25.08 -3.31 4.28
CA LYS A 686 -23.69 -3.26 3.77
C LYS A 686 -22.75 -3.81 4.85
N PRO A 687 -22.27 -5.06 4.72
CA PRO A 687 -21.53 -5.75 5.77
C PRO A 687 -20.19 -5.07 6.08
N CYS A 688 -19.79 -5.15 7.34
CA CYS A 688 -18.44 -4.84 7.78
C CYS A 688 -17.55 -6.06 7.47
N ALA A 689 -16.62 -5.90 6.53
CA ALA A 689 -15.72 -6.96 6.09
C ALA A 689 -14.27 -6.57 6.30
N ILE A 690 -13.42 -7.55 6.63
CA ILE A 690 -11.97 -7.41 6.51
C ILE A 690 -11.61 -7.55 5.04
N LEU A 691 -10.86 -6.62 4.48
CA LEU A 691 -10.58 -6.56 3.06
C LEU A 691 -9.14 -6.95 2.73
N VAL A 692 -8.97 -7.77 1.72
CA VAL A 692 -7.68 -8.09 1.08
C VAL A 692 -7.46 -7.07 -0.05
N GLY A 693 -6.39 -6.26 0.06
CA GLY A 693 -6.02 -5.27 -0.95
C GLY A 693 -7.07 -4.17 -1.21
N LYS A 694 -8.03 -3.94 -0.30
CA LYS A 694 -9.23 -3.09 -0.46
C LYS A 694 -10.21 -3.53 -1.56
N VAL A 695 -10.10 -4.77 -2.05
CA VAL A 695 -10.93 -5.28 -3.16
C VAL A 695 -11.86 -6.38 -2.67
N TYR A 696 -11.32 -7.46 -2.10
CA TYR A 696 -12.09 -8.67 -1.77
C TYR A 696 -12.30 -8.81 -0.27
N PRO A 697 -13.50 -9.21 0.21
CA PRO A 697 -13.70 -9.57 1.60
C PRO A 697 -12.98 -10.87 1.93
N MET A 698 -12.31 -10.91 3.07
CA MET A 698 -11.73 -12.11 3.66
C MET A 698 -12.86 -12.96 4.24
N ASN A 699 -13.29 -13.98 3.50
CA ASN A 699 -14.37 -14.90 3.87
C ASN A 699 -14.01 -16.35 3.52
N LEU A 700 -14.80 -17.31 4.01
CA LEU A 700 -14.49 -18.73 3.79
C LEU A 700 -14.53 -19.13 2.31
N GLU A 701 -15.34 -18.45 1.49
CA GLU A 701 -15.40 -18.64 0.03
C GLU A 701 -14.08 -18.28 -0.67
N LEU A 702 -13.45 -17.17 -0.26
CA LEU A 702 -12.13 -16.76 -0.76
C LEU A 702 -11.06 -17.77 -0.35
N LEU A 703 -11.12 -18.29 0.89
CA LEU A 703 -10.22 -19.35 1.34
C LEU A 703 -10.40 -20.63 0.52
N GLN A 704 -11.64 -21.06 0.28
CA GLN A 704 -11.94 -22.22 -0.54
C GLN A 704 -11.42 -22.06 -1.98
N SER A 705 -11.63 -20.89 -2.57
CA SER A 705 -11.11 -20.57 -3.91
C SER A 705 -9.58 -20.66 -3.98
N LEU A 706 -8.90 -20.16 -2.95
CA LEU A 706 -7.45 -20.23 -2.81
C LEU A 706 -6.95 -21.68 -2.67
N LEU A 707 -7.65 -22.51 -1.91
CA LEU A 707 -7.33 -23.94 -1.76
C LEU A 707 -7.54 -24.72 -3.07
N ASN A 708 -8.63 -24.44 -3.80
CA ASN A 708 -8.89 -25.04 -5.11
C ASN A 708 -7.79 -24.70 -6.13
N ALA A 709 -7.37 -23.43 -6.16
CA ALA A 709 -6.26 -22.99 -7.00
C ALA A 709 -4.95 -23.69 -6.61
N THR A 710 -4.65 -23.74 -5.30
CA THR A 710 -3.46 -24.43 -4.75
C THR A 710 -3.43 -25.90 -5.16
N TYR A 711 -4.56 -26.60 -5.06
CA TYR A 711 -4.69 -28.00 -5.47
C TYR A 711 -4.49 -28.18 -6.99
N SER A 712 -5.04 -27.27 -7.79
CA SER A 712 -4.85 -27.28 -9.25
C SER A 712 -3.38 -27.09 -9.64
N TYR A 713 -2.67 -26.15 -9.01
CA TYR A 713 -1.24 -25.97 -9.22
C TYR A 713 -0.42 -27.18 -8.72
N PHE A 714 -0.80 -27.77 -7.58
CA PHE A 714 -0.15 -28.96 -7.05
C PHE A 714 -0.30 -30.15 -8.00
N THR A 715 -1.50 -30.41 -8.55
CA THR A 715 -1.73 -31.50 -9.50
C THR A 715 -0.98 -31.29 -10.82
N LEU A 716 -0.85 -30.04 -11.29
CA LEU A 716 0.00 -29.69 -12.43
C LEU A 716 1.48 -30.00 -12.15
N LEU A 717 2.02 -29.51 -11.03
CA LEU A 717 3.41 -29.78 -10.62
C LEU A 717 3.66 -31.28 -10.49
N LYS A 718 2.74 -32.01 -9.86
CA LYS A 718 2.81 -33.46 -9.72
C LYS A 718 2.85 -34.16 -11.08
N ARG A 719 2.09 -33.70 -12.08
CA ARG A 719 2.09 -34.28 -13.43
C ARG A 719 3.37 -33.98 -14.23
N VAL A 720 4.04 -32.87 -13.94
CA VAL A 720 5.28 -32.46 -14.63
C VAL A 720 6.50 -33.17 -14.05
N TYR A 721 6.51 -33.43 -12.73
CA TYR A 721 7.67 -33.95 -12.00
C TYR A 721 7.53 -35.38 -11.47
N GLY A 722 6.32 -35.95 -11.45
CA GLY A 722 6.04 -37.33 -11.07
C GLY A 722 5.31 -38.06 -12.19
#